data_AF-A0A1V5YIU0-F1
#
_entry.id   AF-A0A1V5YIU0-F1
#
_cell.length_a   1.000
_cell.length_b   1.000
_cell.length_c   1.000
_cell.angle_alpha   90.00
_cell.angle_beta   90.00
_cell.angle_gamma   90.00
#
_symmetry.space_group_name_H-M   'P 1'
#
loop_
_entity.id
_entity.type
_entity.pdbx_description
1 polymer ?
#
loop_
_entity_poly.entity_id
_entity_poly.type
_entity_poly.pdbx_seq_one_letter_code
_entity_poly.pdbx_strand_id
1 'polypeptide(L)'
;MRRWSATLLLVLLLLAAASPVAAEPPLRVYYAGPTGAVRSALELAGAEFVSRPADADAVVLNGTVPDPKSIAAGVRGHTGVVLLLGPEVREADAEVVLGFPLRLGSSDQALSLIPAPQASDPLLAGIVWNGAPQIRERALCAASTWALNPLVVGYEDHSLVLARHEAAERTDFVFCGFLAENNPQLQDWAYFKYFVYQATWRAAGRRPLAFADYAGAPVPHQRERTVLYSGLAAMLLLSGLAFVLVRRYSLAHPEALDSLVANRRDYETREAGTDWEEVGFHRPLGGFLLALMLGLISFIPLIVYQNLILPVYILPSAQALGIWGRVVQFFTLIWNLFDVGTSTAFVKYLSEYRVRDPRRGILYGQVYVWWQALSGAVQVALFVWIGSTVLPRNAYALYSWSVIVHTFIQIPGFLELYRYAFTGWQRFDYAQVLDTGFYVLAPIVTQPVVVTLAVMLGRNNPVLGTTTSGLIGLGLAAYAAQALNFLVGIWLYRRLGHRSGLLFMAHFDWATVKSSFRFGVFEMLGSVAWSLGQAVEILITQGRLVNYAEVWGNWGIAQNFIFAYQVVATLYNNLMPSISEAISQARKKLSQYYAAMAYKWGGLISAFIGSVLLAVADRFIIGASGPEFVRAAAYAGPLIVWGAVQYPSWVGDNVQLAANRPHLKSILVAGEQMVRIILALLLLQRFQISALIIAYFIGLLAKDVVAYFVDGQQCFPQRFYFWQSLGAPLLAGLAHYAVLRWLGGMIWQRDPITSVLIFLIGILPSFPLYAFFYSLFGGWDDDTLAELKRAAELSGLMKPLARLFWRASALGARLSPLHGRFPIDIRAEAMAEAELLTRERVRL
;
A
#
# COMPACT_ATOMS: atom_id res chain seq x y z
N MET A 1 10.84 34.30 -30.93
CA MET A 1 10.31 33.31 -31.90
C MET A 1 11.31 32.19 -32.26
N ARG A 2 12.64 32.40 -32.15
CA ARG A 2 13.69 31.39 -32.47
C ARG A 2 13.91 30.24 -31.45
N ARG A 3 13.22 30.20 -30.30
CA ARG A 3 13.41 29.19 -29.24
C ARG A 3 12.39 28.03 -29.23
N TRP A 4 11.32 28.14 -30.01
CA TRP A 4 10.26 27.11 -30.10
C TRP A 4 10.33 26.30 -31.41
N SER A 5 11.08 26.78 -32.39
CA SER A 5 11.24 26.12 -33.70
C SER A 5 12.01 24.81 -33.61
N ALA A 6 12.99 24.69 -32.71
CA ALA A 6 13.75 23.45 -32.52
C ALA A 6 12.91 22.34 -31.87
N THR A 7 12.03 22.69 -30.93
CA THR A 7 11.13 21.76 -30.25
C THR A 7 10.00 21.29 -31.18
N LEU A 8 9.46 22.18 -32.02
CA LEU A 8 8.45 21.83 -33.01
C LEU A 8 9.02 20.93 -34.13
N LEU A 9 10.27 21.19 -34.56
CA LEU A 9 10.96 20.35 -35.55
C LEU A 9 11.25 18.95 -34.99
N LEU A 10 11.61 18.85 -33.69
CA LEU A 10 11.83 17.57 -33.01
C LEU A 10 10.52 16.76 -32.91
N VAL A 11 9.38 17.42 -32.64
CA VAL A 11 8.06 16.80 -32.60
C VAL A 11 7.61 16.35 -34.00
N LEU A 12 7.87 17.16 -35.04
CA LEU A 12 7.55 16.81 -36.44
C LEU A 12 8.44 15.67 -36.98
N LEU A 13 9.70 15.61 -36.59
CA LEU A 13 10.62 14.51 -36.93
C LEU A 13 10.27 13.21 -36.19
N LEU A 14 9.76 13.29 -34.95
CA LEU A 14 9.24 12.14 -34.21
C LEU A 14 7.91 11.62 -34.77
N LEU A 15 7.12 12.46 -35.45
CA LEU A 15 5.88 12.07 -36.12
C LEU A 15 6.11 11.48 -37.54
N ALA A 16 7.29 11.69 -38.14
CA ALA A 16 7.62 11.23 -39.49
C ALA A 16 8.27 9.83 -39.57
N ALA A 17 8.47 9.14 -38.45
CA ALA A 17 9.10 7.82 -38.39
C ALA A 17 8.09 6.65 -38.38
N ALA A 18 6.95 6.78 -39.07
CA ALA A 18 5.97 5.71 -39.24
C ALA A 18 6.03 5.16 -40.67
N SER A 19 6.90 4.17 -40.88
CA SER A 19 6.83 3.34 -42.09
C SER A 19 5.57 2.47 -42.03
N PRO A 20 4.74 2.41 -43.09
CA PRO A 20 3.66 1.43 -43.15
C PRO A 20 4.28 0.02 -43.21
N VAL A 21 4.01 -0.78 -42.18
CA VAL A 21 4.36 -2.21 -42.18
C VAL A 21 3.45 -2.89 -43.20
N ALA A 22 4.04 -3.60 -44.17
CA ALA A 22 3.30 -4.43 -45.10
C ALA A 22 2.53 -5.50 -44.31
N ALA A 23 1.20 -5.57 -44.49
CA ALA A 23 0.38 -6.56 -43.83
C ALA A 23 0.70 -7.95 -44.41
N GLU A 24 1.22 -8.86 -43.59
CA GLU A 24 1.27 -10.28 -43.93
C GLU A 24 -0.15 -10.79 -44.18
N PRO A 25 -0.35 -11.73 -45.12
CA PRO A 25 -1.67 -12.31 -45.37
C PRO A 25 -2.21 -12.98 -44.10
N PRO A 26 -3.53 -12.88 -43.82
CA PRO A 26 -4.13 -13.45 -42.61
C PRO A 26 -3.91 -14.96 -42.55
N LEU A 27 -3.79 -15.50 -41.34
CA LEU A 27 -3.58 -16.93 -41.11
C LEU A 27 -4.93 -17.65 -41.22
N ARG A 28 -5.03 -18.66 -42.09
CA ARG A 28 -6.24 -19.47 -42.21
C ARG A 28 -6.26 -20.56 -41.14
N VAL A 29 -7.27 -20.58 -40.28
CA VAL A 29 -7.35 -21.49 -39.14
C VAL A 29 -8.63 -22.32 -39.23
N TYR A 30 -8.50 -23.64 -39.13
CA TYR A 30 -9.64 -24.51 -38.86
C TYR A 30 -9.82 -24.61 -37.34
N TYR A 31 -10.97 -24.15 -36.83
CA TYR A 31 -11.29 -24.14 -35.41
C TYR A 31 -12.46 -25.08 -35.09
N ALA A 32 -12.26 -26.02 -34.18
CA ALA A 32 -13.31 -26.88 -33.64
C ALA A 32 -13.40 -26.70 -32.12
N GLY A 33 -14.56 -26.27 -31.62
CA GLY A 33 -14.79 -26.05 -30.18
C GLY A 33 -15.81 -24.94 -29.91
N PRO A 34 -16.11 -24.64 -28.63
CA PRO A 34 -17.07 -23.61 -28.25
C PRO A 34 -16.59 -22.20 -28.62
N THR A 35 -17.52 -21.26 -28.81
CA THR A 35 -17.17 -19.84 -28.88
C THR A 35 -16.77 -19.35 -27.49
N GLY A 36 -15.52 -18.92 -27.33
CA GLY A 36 -14.97 -18.52 -26.02
C GLY A 36 -13.57 -17.91 -26.15
N ALA A 37 -12.80 -17.90 -25.07
CA ALA A 37 -11.52 -17.19 -24.98
C ALA A 37 -10.49 -17.61 -26.06
N VAL A 38 -10.48 -18.89 -26.44
CA VAL A 38 -9.59 -19.43 -27.50
C VAL A 38 -9.94 -18.83 -28.86
N ARG A 39 -11.22 -18.87 -29.26
CA ARG A 39 -11.67 -18.28 -30.52
C ARG A 39 -11.44 -16.78 -30.56
N SER A 40 -11.76 -16.07 -29.47
CA SER A 40 -11.52 -14.62 -29.37
C SER A 40 -10.03 -14.26 -29.47
N ALA A 41 -9.12 -15.10 -28.96
CA ALA A 41 -7.68 -14.88 -29.09
C ALA A 41 -7.22 -14.90 -30.56
N LEU A 42 -7.80 -15.79 -31.36
CA LEU A 42 -7.53 -15.94 -32.79
C LEU A 42 -8.17 -14.82 -33.62
N GLU A 43 -9.40 -14.43 -33.28
CA GLU A 43 -10.08 -13.27 -33.88
C GLU A 43 -9.29 -11.97 -33.68
N LEU A 44 -8.79 -11.74 -32.46
CA LEU A 44 -7.93 -10.59 -32.14
C LEU A 44 -6.59 -10.61 -32.87
N ALA A 45 -6.12 -11.79 -33.29
CA ALA A 45 -4.91 -11.96 -34.09
C ALA A 45 -5.14 -11.77 -35.60
N GLY A 46 -6.38 -11.56 -36.04
CA GLY A 46 -6.73 -11.46 -37.46
C GLY A 46 -6.72 -12.80 -38.20
N ALA A 47 -6.98 -13.91 -37.51
CA ALA A 47 -7.13 -15.21 -38.16
C ALA A 47 -8.41 -15.28 -39.00
N GLU A 48 -8.33 -15.90 -40.18
CA GLU A 48 -9.48 -16.21 -41.02
C GLU A 48 -9.93 -17.65 -40.77
N PHE A 49 -11.21 -17.86 -40.48
CA PHE A 49 -11.72 -19.19 -40.16
C PHE A 49 -12.18 -19.93 -41.41
N VAL A 50 -11.63 -21.12 -41.64
CA VAL A 50 -11.99 -22.01 -42.76
C VAL A 50 -12.84 -23.18 -42.28
N SER A 51 -13.74 -23.67 -43.13
CA SER A 51 -14.66 -24.77 -42.80
C SER A 51 -14.09 -26.16 -43.01
N ARG A 52 -12.99 -26.30 -43.78
CA ARG A 52 -12.35 -27.59 -44.07
C ARG A 52 -10.91 -27.59 -43.55
N PRO A 53 -10.46 -28.64 -42.84
CA PRO A 53 -9.09 -28.73 -42.34
C PRO A 53 -8.01 -28.61 -43.43
N ALA A 54 -8.30 -29.09 -44.64
CA ALA A 54 -7.37 -29.07 -45.77
C ALA A 54 -7.09 -27.65 -46.33
N ASP A 55 -7.94 -26.67 -46.02
CA ASP A 55 -7.78 -25.27 -46.46
C ASP A 55 -7.03 -24.41 -45.41
N ALA A 56 -6.66 -24.99 -44.25
CA ALA A 56 -6.09 -24.30 -43.11
C ALA A 56 -4.55 -24.32 -43.12
N ASP A 57 -3.95 -23.24 -42.61
CA ASP A 57 -2.52 -23.16 -42.33
C ASP A 57 -2.19 -23.72 -40.93
N ALA A 58 -3.16 -23.73 -40.00
CA ALA A 58 -3.09 -24.41 -38.71
C ALA A 58 -4.48 -24.91 -38.26
N VAL A 59 -4.47 -26.01 -37.50
CA VAL A 59 -5.68 -26.63 -36.94
C VAL A 59 -5.71 -26.41 -35.43
N VAL A 60 -6.80 -25.85 -34.90
CA VAL A 60 -7.01 -25.63 -33.46
C VAL A 60 -8.22 -26.43 -32.98
N LEU A 61 -7.98 -27.38 -32.08
CA LEU A 61 -8.99 -28.25 -31.49
C LEU A 61 -9.14 -27.90 -30.01
N ASN A 62 -10.31 -27.39 -29.63
CA ASN A 62 -10.59 -26.90 -28.29
C ASN A 62 -11.65 -27.75 -27.61
N GLY A 63 -11.19 -28.72 -26.83
CA GLY A 63 -12.03 -29.60 -26.02
C GLY A 63 -12.83 -30.66 -26.78
N THR A 64 -12.83 -30.63 -28.13
CA THR A 64 -13.55 -31.59 -28.97
C THR A 64 -12.76 -31.94 -30.24
N VAL A 65 -12.99 -33.15 -30.76
CA VAL A 65 -12.41 -33.64 -32.02
C VAL A 65 -13.53 -34.28 -32.87
N PRO A 66 -14.28 -33.49 -33.66
CA PRO A 66 -15.54 -33.95 -34.26
C PRO A 66 -15.39 -34.95 -35.41
N ASP A 67 -14.34 -34.84 -36.23
CA ASP A 67 -14.03 -35.79 -37.32
C ASP A 67 -12.52 -36.07 -37.38
N PRO A 68 -12.00 -36.96 -36.51
CA PRO A 68 -10.57 -37.21 -36.39
C PRO A 68 -9.91 -37.62 -37.70
N LYS A 69 -10.61 -38.40 -38.55
CA LYS A 69 -10.06 -38.91 -39.81
C LYS A 69 -9.94 -37.82 -40.87
N SER A 70 -10.97 -36.97 -41.01
CA SER A 70 -10.92 -35.82 -41.94
C SER A 70 -9.89 -34.78 -41.50
N ILE A 71 -9.78 -34.53 -40.19
CA ILE A 71 -8.74 -33.66 -39.63
C ILE A 71 -7.36 -34.23 -39.92
N ALA A 72 -7.09 -35.49 -39.57
CA ALA A 72 -5.81 -36.14 -39.85
C ALA A 72 -5.47 -36.15 -41.35
N ALA A 73 -6.45 -36.33 -42.23
CA ALA A 73 -6.26 -36.30 -43.68
C ALA A 73 -6.01 -34.89 -44.26
N GLY A 74 -6.51 -33.85 -43.59
CA GLY A 74 -6.31 -32.44 -43.94
C GLY A 74 -5.00 -31.87 -43.40
N VAL A 75 -4.48 -32.42 -42.30
CA VAL A 75 -3.16 -32.10 -41.73
C VAL A 75 -2.08 -32.75 -42.62
N ARG A 76 -1.70 -32.08 -43.72
CA ARG A 76 -0.63 -32.51 -44.64
C ARG A 76 0.56 -31.54 -44.60
N GLY A 77 1.79 -32.04 -44.65
CA GLY A 77 3.02 -31.23 -44.73
C GLY A 77 3.21 -30.30 -43.52
N HIS A 78 3.26 -28.98 -43.76
CA HIS A 78 3.56 -27.94 -42.76
C HIS A 78 2.41 -27.52 -41.83
N THR A 79 1.22 -28.11 -41.98
CA THR A 79 0.05 -27.74 -41.17
C THR A 79 0.17 -28.37 -39.78
N GLY A 80 0.43 -27.57 -38.73
CA GLY A 80 0.49 -28.04 -37.35
C GLY A 80 -0.86 -28.04 -36.62
N VAL A 81 -0.95 -28.82 -35.54
CA VAL A 81 -2.15 -28.96 -34.70
C VAL A 81 -1.92 -28.35 -33.31
N VAL A 82 -2.85 -27.53 -32.84
CA VAL A 82 -2.94 -27.11 -31.44
C VAL A 82 -4.13 -27.83 -30.81
N LEU A 83 -3.85 -28.81 -29.96
CA LEU A 83 -4.84 -29.60 -29.24
C LEU A 83 -4.93 -29.13 -27.79
N LEU A 84 -6.04 -28.48 -27.44
CA LEU A 84 -6.41 -28.13 -26.07
C LEU A 84 -7.35 -29.23 -25.58
N LEU A 85 -6.89 -30.05 -24.64
CA LEU A 85 -7.67 -31.19 -24.17
C LEU A 85 -8.91 -30.74 -23.40
N GLY A 86 -9.97 -31.52 -23.53
CA GLY A 86 -11.20 -31.39 -22.77
C GLY A 86 -11.69 -32.75 -22.31
N PRO A 87 -12.69 -32.79 -21.42
CA PRO A 87 -13.20 -34.04 -20.85
C PRO A 87 -13.81 -34.98 -21.91
N GLU A 88 -14.19 -34.47 -23.08
CA GLU A 88 -14.79 -35.24 -24.18
C GLU A 88 -13.75 -35.80 -25.17
N VAL A 89 -12.47 -35.42 -25.08
CA VAL A 89 -11.43 -35.89 -25.99
C VAL A 89 -10.96 -37.28 -25.59
N ARG A 90 -11.12 -38.27 -26.48
CA ARG A 90 -10.70 -39.66 -26.24
C ARG A 90 -9.28 -39.91 -26.75
N GLU A 91 -8.57 -40.85 -26.13
CA GLU A 91 -7.22 -41.27 -26.53
C GLU A 91 -7.14 -41.65 -28.01
N ALA A 92 -8.11 -42.42 -28.51
CA ALA A 92 -8.18 -42.84 -29.91
C ALA A 92 -8.33 -41.68 -30.89
N ASP A 93 -9.07 -40.62 -30.51
CA ASP A 93 -9.26 -39.46 -31.37
C ASP A 93 -7.98 -38.60 -31.42
N ALA A 94 -7.31 -38.44 -30.28
CA ALA A 94 -6.02 -37.75 -30.19
C ALA A 94 -4.92 -38.49 -30.95
N GLU A 95 -4.87 -39.83 -30.87
CA GLU A 95 -3.90 -40.66 -31.59
C GLU A 95 -4.05 -40.53 -33.10
N VAL A 96 -5.29 -40.55 -33.62
CA VAL A 96 -5.56 -40.40 -35.05
C VAL A 96 -5.08 -39.04 -35.58
N VAL A 97 -5.27 -37.96 -34.81
CA VAL A 97 -4.89 -36.60 -35.22
C VAL A 97 -3.38 -36.35 -35.08
N LEU A 98 -2.79 -36.74 -33.95
CA LEU A 98 -1.39 -36.48 -33.63
C LEU A 98 -0.43 -37.48 -34.29
N GLY A 99 -0.90 -38.67 -34.66
CA GLY A 99 -0.10 -39.71 -35.31
C GLY A 99 0.77 -40.54 -34.35
N PHE A 100 0.55 -40.44 -33.04
CA PHE A 100 1.21 -41.24 -32.00
C PHE A 100 0.27 -41.50 -30.82
N PRO A 101 0.45 -42.60 -30.06
CA PRO A 101 -0.43 -42.93 -28.94
C PRO A 101 -0.22 -41.98 -27.76
N LEU A 102 -1.33 -41.38 -27.29
CA LEU A 102 -1.37 -40.51 -26.13
C LEU A 102 -2.27 -41.15 -25.05
N ARG A 103 -1.70 -41.47 -23.89
CA ARG A 103 -2.46 -41.94 -22.72
C ARG A 103 -2.97 -40.74 -21.92
N LEU A 104 -4.24 -40.80 -21.54
CA LEU A 104 -4.97 -39.74 -20.87
C LEU A 104 -5.55 -40.27 -19.55
N GLY A 105 -4.98 -39.83 -18.42
CA GLY A 105 -5.67 -39.90 -17.11
C GLY A 105 -6.41 -38.59 -16.80
N SER A 106 -7.07 -38.50 -15.65
CA SER A 106 -7.67 -37.25 -15.15
C SER A 106 -7.20 -36.93 -13.73
N SER A 107 -7.15 -35.64 -13.41
CA SER A 107 -6.89 -35.13 -12.05
C SER A 107 -7.62 -33.82 -11.84
N ASP A 108 -8.10 -33.58 -10.62
CA ASP A 108 -8.77 -32.36 -10.16
C ASP A 108 -7.93 -31.57 -9.12
N GLN A 109 -6.77 -32.11 -8.73
CA GLN A 109 -5.89 -31.47 -7.75
C GLN A 109 -5.28 -30.19 -8.32
N ALA A 110 -5.25 -29.12 -7.52
CA ALA A 110 -4.69 -27.84 -7.94
C ALA A 110 -3.19 -27.98 -8.26
N LEU A 111 -2.78 -27.42 -9.39
CA LEU A 111 -1.43 -27.53 -9.91
C LEU A 111 -0.90 -26.16 -10.35
N SER A 112 0.24 -25.76 -9.79
CA SER A 112 0.96 -24.55 -10.17
C SER A 112 1.86 -24.81 -11.37
N LEU A 113 1.98 -23.85 -12.28
CA LEU A 113 2.67 -24.04 -13.55
C LEU A 113 4.10 -23.49 -13.53
N ILE A 114 5.04 -24.29 -14.02
CA ILE A 114 6.42 -23.87 -14.23
C ILE A 114 6.94 -24.31 -15.60
N PRO A 115 7.91 -23.58 -16.19
CA PRO A 115 8.64 -24.09 -17.34
C PRO A 115 9.30 -25.43 -17.00
N ALA A 116 9.28 -26.38 -17.93
CA ALA A 116 9.91 -27.68 -17.76
C ALA A 116 11.43 -27.51 -17.59
N PRO A 117 12.08 -28.27 -16.68
CA PRO A 117 13.53 -28.24 -16.52
C PRO A 117 14.23 -28.52 -17.85
N GLN A 118 15.21 -27.68 -18.22
CA GLN A 118 16.00 -27.79 -19.47
C GLN A 118 15.24 -27.51 -20.78
N ALA A 119 13.94 -27.16 -20.74
CA ALA A 119 13.22 -26.74 -21.94
C ALA A 119 13.71 -25.37 -22.42
N SER A 120 14.18 -25.31 -23.67
CA SER A 120 14.52 -24.08 -24.37
C SER A 120 13.58 -23.93 -25.56
N ASP A 121 12.52 -23.14 -25.39
CA ASP A 121 11.59 -22.81 -26.46
C ASP A 121 11.26 -21.31 -26.38
N PRO A 122 11.28 -20.57 -27.50
CA PRO A 122 10.93 -19.16 -27.46
C PRO A 122 9.44 -18.89 -27.09
N LEU A 123 8.59 -19.92 -26.99
CA LEU A 123 7.26 -19.85 -26.36
C LEU A 123 7.38 -19.55 -24.85
N LEU A 124 8.37 -20.14 -24.19
CA LEU A 124 8.66 -19.91 -22.78
C LEU A 124 9.24 -18.52 -22.52
N ALA A 125 9.94 -17.94 -23.50
CA ALA A 125 10.52 -16.59 -23.37
C ALA A 125 9.47 -15.46 -23.42
N GLY A 126 8.34 -15.70 -24.10
CA GLY A 126 7.29 -14.69 -24.29
C GLY A 126 6.23 -14.67 -23.20
N ILE A 127 6.23 -15.65 -22.28
CA ILE A 127 5.16 -15.88 -21.30
C ILE A 127 5.76 -16.14 -19.92
N VAL A 128 5.26 -15.42 -18.93
CA VAL A 128 5.70 -15.54 -17.54
C VAL A 128 4.88 -16.63 -16.83
N TRP A 129 5.24 -17.90 -17.08
CA TRP A 129 4.48 -19.09 -16.65
C TRP A 129 4.32 -19.24 -15.13
N ASN A 130 5.29 -18.79 -14.35
CA ASN A 130 5.18 -18.75 -12.88
C ASN A 130 4.12 -17.75 -12.37
N GLY A 131 3.60 -16.88 -13.23
CA GLY A 131 2.48 -15.99 -12.94
C GLY A 131 1.13 -16.53 -13.44
N ALA A 132 1.08 -17.76 -13.95
CA ALA A 132 -0.16 -18.41 -14.37
C ALA A 132 -1.01 -18.81 -13.15
N PRO A 133 -2.35 -18.71 -13.24
CA PRO A 133 -3.25 -19.31 -12.26
C PRO A 133 -3.05 -20.81 -12.16
N GLN A 134 -3.38 -21.38 -11.00
CA GLN A 134 -3.38 -22.82 -10.82
C GLN A 134 -4.43 -23.48 -11.72
N ILE A 135 -4.07 -24.64 -12.28
CA ILE A 135 -4.99 -25.50 -13.02
C ILE A 135 -5.50 -26.59 -12.07
N ARG A 136 -6.81 -26.82 -12.02
CA ARG A 136 -7.42 -27.91 -11.25
C ARG A 136 -7.67 -29.10 -12.14
N GLU A 137 -8.81 -29.10 -12.84
CA GLU A 137 -9.18 -30.19 -13.72
C GLU A 137 -8.30 -30.22 -14.97
N ARG A 138 -7.63 -31.34 -15.18
CA ARG A 138 -6.70 -31.58 -16.29
C ARG A 138 -6.64 -33.06 -16.67
N ALA A 139 -6.14 -33.31 -17.86
CA ALA A 139 -5.68 -34.63 -18.26
C ALA A 139 -4.26 -34.89 -17.74
N LEU A 140 -4.01 -36.11 -17.25
CA LEU A 140 -2.66 -36.62 -17.00
C LEU A 140 -2.13 -37.25 -18.28
N CYS A 141 -1.39 -36.45 -19.05
CA CYS A 141 -0.87 -36.83 -20.35
C CYS A 141 0.42 -37.66 -20.21
N ALA A 142 0.43 -38.88 -20.74
CA ALA A 142 1.63 -39.69 -20.89
C ALA A 142 1.75 -40.21 -22.32
N ALA A 143 2.90 -40.00 -22.96
CA ALA A 143 3.20 -40.55 -24.28
C ALA A 143 4.23 -41.68 -24.16
N SER A 144 4.23 -42.62 -25.10
CA SER A 144 5.41 -43.49 -25.29
C SER A 144 6.63 -42.60 -25.47
N THR A 145 7.70 -42.91 -24.72
CA THR A 145 8.93 -42.11 -24.61
C THR A 145 9.40 -41.60 -25.97
N TRP A 146 10.02 -40.41 -26.01
CA TRP A 146 10.54 -39.63 -27.17
C TRP A 146 9.57 -38.83 -28.08
N ALA A 147 8.24 -38.96 -27.97
CA ALA A 147 7.32 -38.20 -28.84
C ALA A 147 7.07 -36.74 -28.39
N LEU A 148 6.90 -36.48 -27.08
CA LEU A 148 6.54 -35.15 -26.58
C LEU A 148 7.72 -34.47 -25.87
N ASN A 149 8.06 -33.27 -26.30
CA ASN A 149 8.98 -32.38 -25.62
C ASN A 149 8.19 -31.53 -24.60
N PRO A 150 8.35 -31.75 -23.28
CA PRO A 150 7.65 -30.97 -22.27
C PRO A 150 8.13 -29.51 -22.28
N LEU A 151 7.18 -28.58 -22.35
CA LEU A 151 7.46 -27.13 -22.25
C LEU A 151 7.05 -26.58 -20.89
N VAL A 152 5.90 -27.00 -20.36
CA VAL A 152 5.36 -26.57 -19.06
C VAL A 152 4.92 -27.80 -18.30
N VAL A 153 5.29 -27.86 -17.02
CA VAL A 153 4.97 -28.94 -16.10
C VAL A 153 4.39 -28.40 -14.80
N GLY A 154 3.78 -29.30 -14.03
CA GLY A 154 3.40 -29.05 -12.65
C GLY A 154 4.59 -28.79 -11.74
N TYR A 155 4.46 -27.80 -10.86
CA TYR A 155 5.44 -27.58 -9.80
C TYR A 155 5.37 -28.69 -8.74
N GLU A 156 4.16 -29.08 -8.35
CA GLU A 156 3.91 -30.01 -7.24
C GLU A 156 4.18 -31.47 -7.61
N ASP A 157 3.77 -31.90 -8.80
CA ASP A 157 3.80 -33.31 -9.21
C ASP A 157 4.63 -33.59 -10.48
N HIS A 158 5.19 -32.55 -11.10
CA HIS A 158 5.91 -32.61 -12.37
C HIS A 158 5.12 -33.21 -13.55
N SER A 159 3.79 -33.27 -13.45
CA SER A 159 2.92 -33.73 -14.53
C SER A 159 3.00 -32.80 -15.74
N LEU A 160 2.83 -33.37 -16.93
CA LEU A 160 2.88 -32.62 -18.18
C LEU A 160 1.65 -31.71 -18.32
N VAL A 161 1.87 -30.43 -18.62
CA VAL A 161 0.80 -29.45 -18.84
C VAL A 161 0.79 -28.93 -20.27
N LEU A 162 1.95 -28.58 -20.81
CA LEU A 162 2.12 -28.19 -22.21
C LEU A 162 3.27 -28.96 -22.82
N ALA A 163 3.02 -29.63 -23.93
CA ALA A 163 4.03 -30.30 -24.73
C ALA A 163 4.08 -29.76 -26.17
N ARG A 164 5.27 -29.84 -26.75
CA ARG A 164 5.51 -29.68 -28.18
C ARG A 164 5.88 -31.02 -28.79
N HIS A 165 5.37 -31.30 -29.97
CA HIS A 165 5.79 -32.42 -30.81
C HIS A 165 6.30 -31.88 -32.15
N GLU A 166 7.46 -32.35 -32.59
CA GLU A 166 7.99 -32.07 -33.93
C GLU A 166 7.88 -33.34 -34.78
N ALA A 167 7.06 -33.29 -35.83
CA ALA A 167 6.92 -34.38 -36.80
C ALA A 167 7.41 -33.89 -38.16
N ALA A 168 8.64 -34.24 -38.54
CA ALA A 168 9.35 -33.98 -39.81
C ALA A 168 9.26 -32.54 -40.39
N GLU A 169 8.06 -32.05 -40.73
CA GLU A 169 7.77 -30.74 -41.31
C GLU A 169 6.66 -29.95 -40.58
N ARG A 170 6.05 -30.49 -39.51
CA ARG A 170 5.00 -29.83 -38.71
C ARG A 170 5.35 -29.74 -37.22
N THR A 171 4.78 -28.72 -36.56
CA THR A 171 4.88 -28.53 -35.10
C THR A 171 3.49 -28.63 -34.47
N ASP A 172 3.32 -29.56 -33.54
CA ASP A 172 2.07 -29.76 -32.81
C ASP A 172 2.22 -29.35 -31.34
N PHE A 173 1.17 -28.77 -30.76
CA PHE A 173 1.10 -28.40 -29.34
C PHE A 173 -0.05 -29.13 -28.66
N VAL A 174 0.24 -29.73 -27.50
CA VAL A 174 -0.77 -30.41 -26.68
C VAL A 174 -0.82 -29.75 -25.32
N PHE A 175 -1.98 -29.19 -24.96
CA PHE A 175 -2.25 -28.59 -23.67
C PHE A 175 -3.23 -29.45 -22.87
N CYS A 176 -2.83 -29.84 -21.66
CA CYS A 176 -3.53 -30.85 -20.87
C CYS A 176 -4.57 -30.27 -19.89
N GLY A 177 -4.65 -28.94 -19.71
CA GLY A 177 -5.64 -28.32 -18.83
C GLY A 177 -7.02 -28.16 -19.47
N PHE A 178 -8.09 -28.43 -18.73
CA PHE A 178 -9.46 -28.27 -19.24
C PHE A 178 -9.90 -26.81 -19.12
N LEU A 179 -10.26 -26.17 -20.23
CA LEU A 179 -10.49 -24.72 -20.21
C LEU A 179 -11.86 -24.33 -19.65
N ALA A 180 -12.94 -24.87 -20.24
CA ALA A 180 -14.34 -24.44 -20.13
C ALA A 180 -14.80 -23.85 -18.77
N GLU A 181 -15.65 -24.53 -18.00
CA GLU A 181 -16.06 -24.07 -16.66
C GLU A 181 -15.02 -24.43 -15.58
N ASN A 182 -14.04 -25.25 -15.95
CA ASN A 182 -13.20 -25.96 -15.00
C ASN A 182 -11.97 -25.13 -14.58
N ASN A 183 -11.47 -24.25 -15.47
CA ASN A 183 -10.35 -23.35 -15.20
C ASN A 183 -10.60 -21.92 -15.74
N PRO A 184 -11.67 -21.21 -15.30
CA PRO A 184 -12.01 -19.88 -15.81
C PRO A 184 -10.92 -18.83 -15.51
N GLN A 185 -10.24 -18.98 -14.38
CA GLN A 185 -9.14 -18.09 -13.98
C GLN A 185 -7.98 -18.12 -14.98
N LEU A 186 -7.69 -19.29 -15.57
CA LEU A 186 -6.66 -19.43 -16.60
C LEU A 186 -7.07 -18.70 -17.88
N GLN A 187 -8.35 -18.72 -18.26
CA GLN A 187 -8.84 -18.01 -19.44
C GLN A 187 -8.81 -16.47 -19.25
N ASP A 188 -8.96 -16.00 -18.00
CA ASP A 188 -8.84 -14.60 -17.61
C ASP A 188 -7.38 -14.14 -17.41
N TRP A 189 -6.43 -15.07 -17.47
CA TRP A 189 -5.01 -14.76 -17.35
C TRP A 189 -4.54 -13.92 -18.55
N ALA A 190 -3.83 -12.83 -18.25
CA ALA A 190 -3.40 -11.87 -19.27
C ALA A 190 -2.53 -12.47 -20.40
N TYR A 191 -1.81 -13.56 -20.17
CA TYR A 191 -1.02 -14.24 -21.20
C TYR A 191 -1.80 -15.32 -21.96
N PHE A 192 -3.01 -15.70 -21.52
CA PHE A 192 -3.74 -16.84 -22.09
C PHE A 192 -4.01 -16.67 -23.59
N LYS A 193 -4.51 -15.50 -24.00
CA LYS A 193 -4.80 -15.22 -25.42
C LYS A 193 -3.52 -15.20 -26.25
N TYR A 194 -2.44 -14.65 -25.67
CA TYR A 194 -1.13 -14.65 -26.31
C TYR A 194 -0.56 -16.06 -26.43
N PHE A 195 -0.76 -16.94 -25.44
CA PHE A 195 -0.41 -18.35 -25.52
C PHE A 195 -1.11 -19.05 -26.69
N VAL A 196 -2.44 -18.90 -26.80
CA VAL A 196 -3.22 -19.48 -27.91
C VAL A 196 -2.69 -18.96 -29.26
N TYR A 197 -2.54 -17.65 -29.39
CA TYR A 197 -1.97 -17.01 -30.58
C TYR A 197 -0.58 -17.58 -30.93
N GLN A 198 0.32 -17.64 -29.94
CA GLN A 198 1.70 -18.05 -30.14
C GLN A 198 1.81 -19.53 -30.52
N ALA A 199 1.01 -20.40 -29.90
CA ALA A 199 0.93 -21.81 -30.24
C ALA A 199 0.42 -22.00 -31.68
N THR A 200 -0.66 -21.31 -32.07
CA THR A 200 -1.26 -21.44 -33.40
C THR A 200 -0.36 -20.89 -34.51
N TRP A 201 0.27 -19.72 -34.32
CA TRP A 201 1.17 -19.17 -35.33
C TRP A 201 2.40 -20.05 -35.56
N ARG A 202 2.93 -20.64 -34.49
CA ARG A 202 4.07 -21.57 -34.58
C ARG A 202 3.68 -22.90 -35.19
N ALA A 203 2.47 -23.40 -34.91
CA ALA A 203 1.94 -24.59 -35.56
C ALA A 203 1.83 -24.39 -37.09
N ALA A 204 1.54 -23.17 -37.54
CA ALA A 204 1.59 -22.80 -38.95
C ALA A 204 2.98 -22.49 -39.52
N GLY A 205 4.06 -22.71 -38.75
CA GLY A 205 5.44 -22.39 -39.16
C GLY A 205 5.76 -20.89 -39.24
N ARG A 206 4.89 -20.00 -38.72
CA ARG A 206 5.11 -18.55 -38.72
C ARG A 206 5.78 -18.08 -37.42
N ARG A 207 6.47 -16.94 -37.50
CA ARG A 207 7.05 -16.28 -36.32
C ARG A 207 5.98 -15.40 -35.66
N PRO A 208 5.59 -15.66 -34.40
CA PRO A 208 4.63 -14.83 -33.70
C PRO A 208 5.25 -13.48 -33.32
N LEU A 209 4.40 -12.45 -33.24
CA LEU A 209 4.75 -11.15 -32.68
C LEU A 209 5.13 -11.27 -31.20
N ALA A 210 5.92 -10.32 -30.70
CA ALA A 210 6.17 -10.21 -29.26
C ALA A 210 4.89 -9.83 -28.51
N PHE A 211 4.80 -10.15 -27.22
CA PHE A 211 3.64 -9.85 -26.38
C PHE A 211 3.22 -8.37 -26.44
N ALA A 212 4.19 -7.45 -26.45
CA ALA A 212 3.94 -6.01 -26.53
C ALA A 212 3.24 -5.57 -27.83
N ASP A 213 3.46 -6.30 -28.92
CA ASP A 213 3.00 -5.94 -30.27
C ASP A 213 1.77 -6.77 -30.68
N TYR A 214 1.38 -7.78 -29.89
CA TYR A 214 0.16 -8.55 -30.10
C TYR A 214 -1.07 -7.70 -29.77
N ALA A 215 -1.99 -7.53 -30.72
CA ALA A 215 -3.17 -6.68 -30.59
C ALA A 215 -4.10 -7.06 -29.41
N GLY A 216 -4.14 -8.36 -29.05
CA GLY A 216 -4.92 -8.84 -27.91
C GLY A 216 -4.22 -8.70 -26.55
N ALA A 217 -2.98 -8.19 -26.50
CA ALA A 217 -2.27 -8.01 -25.24
C ALA A 217 -2.85 -6.83 -24.44
N PRO A 218 -3.12 -6.99 -23.13
CA PRO A 218 -3.66 -5.94 -22.28
C PRO A 218 -2.55 -4.95 -21.85
N VAL A 219 -1.90 -4.31 -22.83
CA VAL A 219 -0.87 -3.29 -22.65
C VAL A 219 -1.19 -2.07 -23.52
N PRO A 220 -0.62 -0.88 -23.23
CA PRO A 220 -0.86 0.31 -24.06
C PRO A 220 -0.29 0.12 -25.47
N HIS A 221 -1.15 0.15 -26.49
CA HIS A 221 -0.74 0.10 -27.90
C HIS A 221 -0.48 1.50 -28.46
N GLN A 222 -0.23 1.61 -29.77
CA GLN A 222 0.13 2.90 -30.40
C GLN A 222 -0.95 3.97 -30.19
N ARG A 223 -2.23 3.62 -30.32
CA ARG A 223 -3.35 4.55 -30.13
C ARG A 223 -3.39 5.08 -28.70
N GLU A 224 -3.32 4.18 -27.72
CA GLU A 224 -3.34 4.51 -26.30
C GLU A 224 -2.11 5.34 -25.93
N ARG A 225 -0.92 4.98 -26.44
CA ARG A 225 0.31 5.75 -26.26
C ARG A 225 0.17 7.18 -26.79
N THR A 226 -0.38 7.38 -27.98
CA THR A 226 -0.61 8.72 -28.54
C THR A 226 -1.56 9.53 -27.67
N VAL A 227 -2.66 8.92 -27.18
CA VAL A 227 -3.61 9.59 -26.27
C VAL A 227 -2.92 9.94 -24.94
N LEU A 228 -2.21 9.00 -24.34
CA LEU A 228 -1.48 9.19 -23.09
C LEU A 228 -0.45 10.33 -23.26
N TYR A 229 0.40 10.30 -24.28
CA TYR A 229 1.44 11.31 -24.48
C TYR A 229 0.88 12.70 -24.81
N SER A 230 -0.22 12.76 -25.56
CA SER A 230 -0.93 14.02 -25.80
C SER A 230 -1.49 14.58 -24.50
N GLY A 231 -2.10 13.74 -23.67
CA GLY A 231 -2.59 14.10 -22.34
C GLY A 231 -1.46 14.55 -21.39
N LEU A 232 -0.32 13.85 -21.39
CA LEU A 232 0.85 14.21 -20.60
C LEU A 232 1.44 15.56 -21.01
N ALA A 233 1.58 15.80 -22.31
CA ALA A 233 2.07 17.07 -22.84
C ALA A 233 1.13 18.21 -22.45
N ALA A 234 -0.18 18.02 -22.61
CA ALA A 234 -1.19 18.99 -22.17
C ALA A 234 -1.12 19.25 -20.66
N MET A 235 -1.03 18.20 -19.84
CA MET A 235 -0.91 18.33 -18.38
C MET A 235 0.34 19.12 -17.97
N LEU A 236 1.52 18.79 -18.50
CA LEU A 236 2.77 19.51 -18.18
C LEU A 236 2.68 20.99 -18.56
N LEU A 237 2.13 21.28 -19.76
CA LEU A 237 1.92 22.65 -20.22
C LEU A 237 0.92 23.40 -19.33
N LEU A 238 -0.21 22.77 -18.97
CA LEU A 238 -1.24 23.37 -18.13
C LEU A 238 -0.74 23.62 -16.71
N SER A 239 -0.02 22.69 -16.10
CA SER A 239 0.56 22.86 -14.76
C SER A 239 1.60 23.99 -14.75
N GLY A 240 2.48 24.05 -15.75
CA GLY A 240 3.45 25.14 -15.90
C GLY A 240 2.79 26.50 -16.14
N LEU A 241 1.79 26.55 -17.03
CA LEU A 241 1.04 27.77 -17.32
C LEU A 241 0.26 28.25 -16.08
N ALA A 242 -0.42 27.34 -15.37
CA ALA A 242 -1.13 27.63 -14.14
C ALA A 242 -0.18 28.22 -13.09
N PHE A 243 1.00 27.63 -12.91
CA PHE A 243 2.02 28.18 -12.00
C PHE A 243 2.42 29.60 -12.38
N VAL A 244 2.74 29.84 -13.65
CA VAL A 244 3.17 31.18 -14.10
C VAL A 244 2.04 32.21 -13.93
N LEU A 245 0.81 31.86 -14.29
CA LEU A 245 -0.34 32.76 -14.17
C LEU A 245 -0.66 33.08 -12.71
N VAL A 246 -0.73 32.06 -11.85
CA VAL A 246 -1.01 32.26 -10.42
C VAL A 246 0.14 32.99 -9.75
N ARG A 247 1.41 32.67 -10.08
CA ARG A 247 2.58 33.40 -9.57
C ARG A 247 2.53 34.88 -9.92
N ARG A 248 2.20 35.22 -11.18
CA ARG A 248 2.03 36.61 -11.60
C ARG A 248 0.92 37.30 -10.82
N TYR A 249 -0.22 36.64 -10.65
CA TYR A 249 -1.35 37.16 -9.89
C TYR A 249 -0.99 37.38 -8.41
N SER A 250 -0.35 36.41 -7.76
CA SER A 250 0.06 36.46 -6.35
C SER A 250 1.07 37.58 -6.09
N LEU A 251 2.04 37.78 -6.99
CA LEU A 251 2.99 38.89 -6.86
C LEU A 251 2.33 40.27 -7.07
N ALA A 252 1.24 40.33 -7.85
CA ALA A 252 0.47 41.55 -8.06
C ALA A 252 -0.49 41.87 -6.90
N HIS A 253 -0.91 40.86 -6.12
CA HIS A 253 -1.89 41.00 -5.03
C HIS A 253 -1.34 40.49 -3.68
N PRO A 254 -0.27 41.09 -3.14
CA PRO A 254 0.32 40.68 -1.87
C PRO A 254 -0.67 40.79 -0.69
N GLU A 255 -1.65 41.70 -0.77
CA GLU A 255 -2.72 41.89 0.22
C GLU A 255 -3.60 40.65 0.41
N ALA A 256 -3.61 39.72 -0.54
CA ALA A 256 -4.35 38.47 -0.41
C ALA A 256 -3.89 37.65 0.83
N LEU A 257 -2.62 37.76 1.23
CA LEU A 257 -2.07 37.13 2.42
C LEU A 257 -2.68 37.64 3.73
N ASP A 258 -3.29 38.83 3.72
CA ASP A 258 -3.93 39.41 4.90
C ASP A 258 -5.31 38.78 5.17
N SER A 259 -5.88 38.08 4.18
CA SER A 259 -7.22 37.49 4.23
C SER A 259 -7.22 36.01 4.64
N LEU A 260 -6.53 35.68 5.73
CA LEU A 260 -6.43 34.31 6.26
C LEU A 260 -7.80 33.73 6.65
N VAL A 261 -8.63 34.56 7.30
CA VAL A 261 -10.00 34.24 7.69
C VAL A 261 -10.95 34.91 6.71
N ALA A 262 -11.71 34.11 5.97
CA ALA A 262 -12.74 34.56 5.05
C ALA A 262 -14.03 34.96 5.77
N ASN A 263 -14.38 34.26 6.86
CA ASN A 263 -15.55 34.55 7.67
C ASN A 263 -15.20 34.60 9.16
N ARG A 264 -14.98 35.82 9.66
CA ARG A 264 -14.61 36.07 11.05
C ARG A 264 -15.65 35.58 12.05
N ARG A 265 -16.94 35.70 11.73
CA ARG A 265 -18.02 35.27 12.62
C ARG A 265 -18.05 33.75 12.78
N ASP A 266 -17.85 33.01 11.69
CA ASP A 266 -17.78 31.54 11.73
C ASP A 266 -16.55 31.06 12.50
N TYR A 267 -15.40 31.71 12.28
CA TYR A 267 -14.16 31.43 13.00
C TYR A 267 -14.29 31.70 14.51
N GLU A 268 -14.84 32.85 14.88
CA GLU A 268 -15.08 33.20 16.30
C GLU A 268 -16.02 32.20 16.99
N THR A 269 -17.07 31.78 16.29
CA THR A 269 -18.08 30.85 16.85
C THR A 269 -17.57 29.42 16.96
N ARG A 270 -16.79 28.95 16.00
CA ARG A 270 -16.45 27.51 15.84
C ARG A 270 -15.03 27.15 16.26
N GLU A 271 -14.15 28.13 16.36
CA GLU A 271 -12.73 27.90 16.62
C GLU A 271 -12.22 28.77 17.77
N ALA A 272 -12.32 30.11 17.68
CA ALA A 272 -11.65 31.04 18.58
C ALA A 272 -11.98 30.85 20.08
N GLY A 273 -13.21 30.43 20.40
CA GLY A 273 -13.68 30.19 21.78
C GLY A 273 -13.59 28.74 22.25
N THR A 274 -12.92 27.86 21.51
CA THR A 274 -12.86 26.43 21.83
C THR A 274 -11.55 26.03 22.47
N ASP A 275 -11.56 24.90 23.19
CA ASP A 275 -10.37 24.27 23.80
C ASP A 275 -9.24 23.97 22.79
N TRP A 276 -9.52 23.96 21.49
CA TRP A 276 -8.51 23.80 20.43
C TRP A 276 -7.57 24.99 20.30
N GLU A 277 -8.01 26.16 20.73
CA GLU A 277 -7.25 27.40 20.63
C GLU A 277 -6.37 27.65 21.86
N GLU A 278 -6.68 27.00 22.99
CA GLU A 278 -5.82 26.98 24.16
C GLU A 278 -4.64 26.02 23.98
N VAL A 279 -3.43 26.53 24.20
CA VAL A 279 -2.21 25.73 24.13
C VAL A 279 -2.19 24.70 25.25
N GLY A 280 -1.93 23.43 24.92
CA GLY A 280 -1.87 22.34 25.88
C GLY A 280 -1.83 20.97 25.20
N PHE A 281 -1.56 19.92 25.99
CA PHE A 281 -1.42 18.55 25.45
C PHE A 281 -2.79 17.91 25.18
N HIS A 282 -3.87 18.48 25.72
CA HIS A 282 -5.24 18.07 25.40
C HIS A 282 -5.56 18.14 23.89
N ARG A 283 -4.91 19.03 23.12
CA ARG A 283 -5.07 19.13 21.65
C ARG A 283 -4.56 17.87 20.93
N PRO A 284 -3.25 17.52 20.96
CA PRO A 284 -2.75 16.33 20.28
C PRO A 284 -3.39 15.05 20.82
N LEU A 285 -3.70 15.00 22.13
CA LEU A 285 -4.38 13.88 22.75
C LEU A 285 -5.83 13.72 22.27
N GLY A 286 -6.58 14.82 22.11
CA GLY A 286 -7.96 14.77 21.63
C GLY A 286 -8.07 14.21 20.22
N GLY A 287 -7.16 14.64 19.33
CA GLY A 287 -7.02 14.06 17.99
C GLY A 287 -6.63 12.58 18.03
N PHE A 288 -5.65 12.22 18.87
CA PHE A 288 -5.24 10.81 19.04
C PHE A 288 -6.40 9.93 19.53
N LEU A 289 -7.18 10.36 20.53
CA LEU A 289 -8.33 9.60 21.03
C LEU A 289 -9.41 9.42 19.97
N LEU A 290 -9.65 10.43 19.13
CA LEU A 290 -10.55 10.28 17.98
C LEU A 290 -10.05 9.18 17.03
N ALA A 291 -8.77 9.24 16.62
CA ALA A 291 -8.19 8.26 15.70
C ALA A 291 -8.17 6.85 16.29
N LEU A 292 -7.73 6.70 17.54
CA LEU A 292 -7.69 5.43 18.25
C LEU A 292 -9.08 4.79 18.29
N MET A 293 -10.09 5.50 18.79
CA MET A 293 -11.44 4.95 18.95
C MET A 293 -12.10 4.66 17.59
N LEU A 294 -11.87 5.52 16.60
CA LEU A 294 -12.37 5.31 15.24
C LEU A 294 -11.72 4.07 14.60
N GLY A 295 -10.41 3.89 14.80
CA GLY A 295 -9.67 2.71 14.36
C GLY A 295 -10.20 1.42 14.99
N LEU A 296 -10.44 1.42 16.30
CA LEU A 296 -11.00 0.26 17.02
C LEU A 296 -12.35 -0.19 16.45
N ILE A 297 -13.24 0.76 16.09
CA ILE A 297 -14.54 0.43 15.50
C ILE A 297 -14.42 0.03 14.03
N SER A 298 -13.66 0.80 13.26
CA SER A 298 -13.64 0.68 11.79
C SER A 298 -12.85 -0.54 11.31
N PHE A 299 -12.05 -1.15 12.18
CA PHE A 299 -11.28 -2.35 11.89
C PHE A 299 -12.14 -3.52 11.39
N ILE A 300 -13.30 -3.79 12.01
CA ILE A 300 -14.16 -4.93 11.65
C ILE A 300 -14.79 -4.73 10.25
N PRO A 301 -15.48 -3.61 9.96
CA PRO A 301 -15.99 -3.34 8.61
C PRO A 301 -14.88 -3.39 7.55
N LEU A 302 -13.69 -2.89 7.88
CA LEU A 302 -12.57 -2.88 6.95
C LEU A 302 -12.08 -4.30 6.61
N ILE A 303 -11.90 -5.18 7.61
CA ILE A 303 -11.50 -6.57 7.37
C ILE A 303 -12.54 -7.32 6.56
N VAL A 304 -13.82 -7.20 6.92
CA VAL A 304 -14.92 -7.83 6.18
C VAL A 304 -14.94 -7.32 4.75
N TYR A 305 -14.75 -6.02 4.55
CA TYR A 305 -14.72 -5.44 3.23
C TYR A 305 -13.55 -5.97 2.38
N GLN A 306 -12.31 -5.91 2.92
CA GLN A 306 -11.09 -6.28 2.18
C GLN A 306 -10.95 -7.78 1.92
N ASN A 307 -11.40 -8.64 2.84
CA ASN A 307 -11.18 -10.08 2.75
C ASN A 307 -12.39 -10.88 2.24
N LEU A 308 -13.59 -10.28 2.28
CA LEU A 308 -14.82 -10.94 1.81
C LEU A 308 -15.49 -10.14 0.69
N ILE A 309 -15.90 -8.89 0.95
CA ILE A 309 -16.74 -8.15 -0.01
C ILE A 309 -16.00 -7.88 -1.32
N LEU A 310 -14.80 -7.32 -1.24
CA LEU A 310 -14.00 -6.98 -2.41
C LEU A 310 -13.56 -8.23 -3.21
N PRO A 311 -12.87 -9.22 -2.63
CA PRO A 311 -12.34 -10.36 -3.39
C PRO A 311 -13.38 -11.42 -3.77
N VAL A 312 -14.53 -11.52 -3.09
CA VAL A 312 -15.53 -12.56 -3.40
C VAL A 312 -16.65 -12.00 -4.28
N TYR A 313 -17.12 -10.78 -4.02
CA TYR A 313 -18.34 -10.26 -4.66
C TYR A 313 -18.09 -9.18 -5.71
N ILE A 314 -17.07 -8.34 -5.53
CA ILE A 314 -16.83 -7.19 -6.43
C ILE A 314 -15.80 -7.54 -7.51
N LEU A 315 -14.65 -8.08 -7.11
CA LEU A 315 -13.53 -8.41 -7.99
C LEU A 315 -12.97 -9.80 -7.63
N PRO A 316 -13.60 -10.88 -8.14
CA PRO A 316 -13.15 -12.26 -7.92
C PRO A 316 -11.92 -12.61 -8.77
N SER A 317 -10.85 -11.82 -8.60
CA SER A 317 -9.57 -11.99 -9.29
C SER A 317 -8.42 -11.75 -8.32
N ALA A 318 -7.87 -12.85 -7.77
CA ALA A 318 -6.67 -12.81 -6.94
C ALA A 318 -5.47 -12.20 -7.69
N GLN A 319 -5.42 -12.36 -9.02
CA GLN A 319 -4.39 -11.77 -9.86
C GLN A 319 -4.46 -10.23 -9.87
N ALA A 320 -5.65 -9.65 -10.09
CA ALA A 320 -5.81 -8.19 -10.08
C ALA A 320 -5.40 -7.58 -8.73
N LEU A 321 -5.85 -8.20 -7.63
CA LEU A 321 -5.52 -7.77 -6.28
C LEU A 321 -4.02 -7.90 -5.99
N GLY A 322 -3.39 -9.00 -6.41
CA GLY A 322 -1.95 -9.23 -6.25
C GLY A 322 -1.10 -8.21 -7.03
N ILE A 323 -1.45 -7.93 -8.28
CA ILE A 323 -0.76 -6.91 -9.11
C ILE A 323 -0.93 -5.53 -8.48
N TRP A 324 -2.16 -5.15 -8.10
CA TRP A 324 -2.44 -3.85 -7.48
C TRP A 324 -1.67 -3.67 -6.17
N GLY A 325 -1.71 -4.68 -5.29
CA GLY A 325 -1.00 -4.65 -4.00
C GLY A 325 0.51 -4.45 -4.17
N ARG A 326 1.15 -5.14 -5.11
CA ARG A 326 2.59 -4.97 -5.42
C ARG A 326 2.91 -3.56 -5.91
N VAL A 327 2.08 -2.99 -6.79
CA VAL A 327 2.28 -1.63 -7.31
C VAL A 327 2.18 -0.61 -6.18
N VAL A 328 1.13 -0.67 -5.37
CA VAL A 328 0.94 0.27 -4.23
C VAL A 328 2.13 0.20 -3.26
N GLN A 329 2.61 -1.01 -2.93
CA GLN A 329 3.77 -1.19 -2.05
C GLN A 329 5.04 -0.57 -2.62
N PHE A 330 5.36 -0.85 -3.90
CA PHE A 330 6.54 -0.31 -4.55
C PHE A 330 6.50 1.22 -4.65
N PHE A 331 5.35 1.78 -5.02
CA PHE A 331 5.20 3.21 -5.21
C PHE A 331 5.18 4.02 -3.92
N THR A 332 4.90 3.40 -2.77
CA THR A 332 5.01 4.08 -1.46
C THR A 332 6.40 4.66 -1.25
N LEU A 333 7.46 3.91 -1.58
CA LEU A 333 8.84 4.41 -1.49
C LEU A 333 9.10 5.55 -2.49
N ILE A 334 8.60 5.40 -3.71
CA ILE A 334 8.76 6.40 -4.78
C ILE A 334 8.10 7.72 -4.39
N TRP A 335 6.86 7.68 -3.89
CA TRP A 335 6.13 8.87 -3.47
C TRP A 335 6.82 9.59 -2.31
N ASN A 336 7.38 8.85 -1.35
CA ASN A 336 8.17 9.44 -0.27
C ASN A 336 9.44 10.13 -0.81
N LEU A 337 10.10 9.58 -1.82
CA LEU A 337 11.26 10.20 -2.48
C LEU A 337 10.89 11.51 -3.19
N PHE A 338 9.77 11.54 -3.92
CA PHE A 338 9.36 12.73 -4.66
C PHE A 338 8.67 13.81 -3.80
N ASP A 339 8.15 13.47 -2.62
CA ASP A 339 7.65 14.47 -1.67
C ASP A 339 8.78 15.39 -1.16
N VAL A 340 10.02 14.86 -1.09
CA VAL A 340 11.21 15.57 -0.59
C VAL A 340 10.95 16.19 0.80
N GLY A 341 10.10 15.56 1.61
CA GLY A 341 9.69 16.01 2.95
C GLY A 341 8.99 17.38 2.99
N THR A 342 8.48 17.88 1.86
CA THR A 342 7.80 19.18 1.79
C THR A 342 6.49 19.20 2.57
N SER A 343 5.81 18.06 2.67
CA SER A 343 4.62 17.88 3.49
C SER A 343 4.90 18.08 4.99
N THR A 344 5.92 17.41 5.52
CA THR A 344 6.36 17.54 6.92
C THR A 344 6.89 18.95 7.21
N ALA A 345 7.62 19.56 6.27
CA ALA A 345 8.06 20.94 6.37
C ALA A 345 6.88 21.91 6.49
N PHE A 346 5.83 21.72 5.68
CA PHE A 346 4.63 22.54 5.76
C PHE A 346 3.99 22.49 7.16
N VAL A 347 3.76 21.29 7.71
CA VAL A 347 3.20 21.13 9.06
C VAL A 347 4.05 21.82 10.13
N LYS A 348 5.37 21.60 10.07
CA LYS A 348 6.33 22.14 11.03
C LYS A 348 6.36 23.67 11.01
N TYR A 349 6.52 24.27 9.82
CA TYR A 349 6.65 25.72 9.72
C TYR A 349 5.31 26.45 9.87
N LEU A 350 4.19 25.84 9.48
CA LEU A 350 2.87 26.41 9.78
C LEU A 350 2.62 26.48 11.29
N SER A 351 2.92 25.41 12.03
CA SER A 351 2.77 25.37 13.48
C SER A 351 3.76 26.27 14.23
N GLU A 352 4.96 26.51 13.70
CA GLU A 352 5.91 27.49 14.23
C GLU A 352 5.42 28.93 14.03
N TYR A 353 4.99 29.28 12.82
CA TYR A 353 4.69 30.66 12.45
C TYR A 353 3.29 31.11 12.84
N ARG A 354 2.33 30.20 13.08
CA ARG A 354 0.96 30.55 13.48
C ARG A 354 0.85 31.40 14.75
N VAL A 355 1.88 31.43 15.60
CA VAL A 355 1.86 32.23 16.84
C VAL A 355 1.99 33.72 16.54
N ARG A 356 2.99 34.10 15.73
CA ARG A 356 3.38 35.50 15.51
C ARG A 356 3.06 36.02 14.11
N ASP A 357 3.21 35.17 13.09
CA ASP A 357 2.99 35.55 11.70
C ASP A 357 2.44 34.35 10.89
N PRO A 358 1.13 34.08 11.00
CA PRO A 358 0.51 32.95 10.31
C PRO A 358 0.63 33.05 8.78
N ARG A 359 0.84 34.25 8.22
CA ARG A 359 0.99 34.49 6.78
C ARG A 359 2.23 33.77 6.27
N ARG A 360 3.33 33.85 7.01
CA ARG A 360 4.57 33.14 6.70
C ARG A 360 4.41 31.63 6.72
N GLY A 361 3.63 31.09 7.66
CA GLY A 361 3.29 29.66 7.72
C GLY A 361 2.59 29.17 6.44
N ILE A 362 1.65 29.97 5.90
CA ILE A 362 0.93 29.66 4.66
C ILE A 362 1.86 29.59 3.45
N LEU A 363 2.97 30.35 3.41
CA LEU A 363 3.93 30.29 2.31
C LEU A 363 4.53 28.89 2.14
N TYR A 364 4.78 28.16 3.24
CA TYR A 364 5.25 26.78 3.18
C TYR A 364 4.17 25.82 2.63
N GLY A 365 2.90 26.09 2.91
CA GLY A 365 1.77 25.38 2.30
C GLY A 365 1.69 25.61 0.79
N GLN A 366 1.92 26.86 0.35
CA GLN A 366 1.99 27.17 -1.08
C GLN A 366 3.19 26.49 -1.76
N VAL A 367 4.35 26.42 -1.10
CA VAL A 367 5.50 25.65 -1.59
C VAL A 367 5.13 24.18 -1.76
N TYR A 368 4.49 23.56 -0.77
CA TYR A 368 4.00 22.18 -0.86
C TYR A 368 3.04 22.00 -2.04
N VAL A 369 2.00 22.84 -2.18
CA VAL A 369 1.01 22.74 -3.26
C VAL A 369 1.67 22.80 -4.63
N TRP A 370 2.52 23.79 -4.87
CA TRP A 370 3.15 23.98 -6.18
C TRP A 370 4.26 22.99 -6.46
N TRP A 371 4.99 22.55 -5.42
CA TRP A 371 5.92 21.44 -5.56
C TRP A 371 5.19 20.17 -6.00
N GLN A 372 4.13 19.78 -5.28
CA GLN A 372 3.36 18.57 -5.60
C GLN A 372 2.67 18.65 -6.97
N ALA A 373 2.14 19.82 -7.35
CA ALA A 373 1.52 19.99 -8.66
C ALA A 373 2.51 19.86 -9.83
N LEU A 374 3.70 20.46 -9.69
CA LEU A 374 4.71 20.45 -10.75
C LEU A 374 5.48 19.12 -10.78
N SER A 375 5.95 18.66 -9.61
CA SER A 375 6.66 17.39 -9.49
C SER A 375 5.73 16.21 -9.79
N GLY A 376 4.47 16.25 -9.34
CA GLY A 376 3.46 15.24 -9.63
C GLY A 376 3.19 15.11 -11.13
N ALA A 377 3.09 16.22 -11.87
CA ALA A 377 2.96 16.20 -13.32
C ALA A 377 4.18 15.54 -14.00
N VAL A 378 5.40 15.83 -13.53
CA VAL A 378 6.63 15.19 -14.02
C VAL A 378 6.65 13.70 -13.68
N GLN A 379 6.26 13.33 -12.46
CA GLN A 379 6.19 11.93 -12.01
C GLN A 379 5.22 11.12 -12.87
N VAL A 380 3.99 11.62 -13.10
CA VAL A 380 3.03 10.95 -13.97
C VAL A 380 3.60 10.82 -15.38
N ALA A 381 4.20 11.87 -15.94
CA ALA A 381 4.80 11.78 -17.27
C ALA A 381 5.90 10.70 -17.35
N LEU A 382 6.77 10.64 -16.35
CA LEU A 382 7.85 9.66 -16.27
C LEU A 382 7.30 8.23 -16.18
N PHE A 383 6.40 7.96 -15.23
CA PHE A 383 5.92 6.60 -14.99
C PHE A 383 4.89 6.13 -16.02
N VAL A 384 4.12 7.03 -16.63
CA VAL A 384 3.29 6.68 -17.79
C VAL A 384 4.16 6.35 -18.99
N TRP A 385 5.27 7.08 -19.21
CA TRP A 385 6.24 6.70 -20.23
C TRP A 385 6.84 5.31 -19.93
N ILE A 386 7.37 5.07 -18.73
CA ILE A 386 7.90 3.75 -18.33
C ILE A 386 6.85 2.65 -18.53
N GLY A 387 5.63 2.86 -18.02
CA GLY A 387 4.53 1.90 -18.08
C GLY A 387 3.99 1.64 -19.48
N SER A 388 4.14 2.58 -20.42
CA SER A 388 3.62 2.44 -21.78
C SER A 388 4.66 2.04 -22.83
N THR A 389 5.97 2.25 -22.59
CA THR A 389 7.03 1.86 -23.54
C THR A 389 8.01 0.83 -23.02
N VAL A 390 8.38 0.88 -21.73
CA VAL A 390 9.44 0.04 -21.18
C VAL A 390 8.86 -1.26 -20.63
N LEU A 391 7.84 -1.17 -19.78
CA LEU A 391 7.24 -2.35 -19.13
C LEU A 391 6.62 -3.36 -20.13
N PRO A 392 5.91 -2.96 -21.20
CA PRO A 392 5.29 -3.92 -22.11
C PRO A 392 6.29 -4.89 -22.76
N ARG A 393 7.57 -4.50 -22.84
CA ARG A 393 8.64 -5.25 -23.53
C ARG A 393 9.51 -6.11 -22.60
N ASN A 394 9.16 -6.20 -21.33
CA ASN A 394 9.91 -7.00 -20.34
C ASN A 394 8.97 -7.90 -19.52
N ALA A 395 9.54 -8.62 -18.54
CA ALA A 395 8.78 -9.54 -17.68
C ALA A 395 7.68 -8.87 -16.83
N TYR A 396 7.68 -7.54 -16.75
CA TYR A 396 6.73 -6.74 -15.97
C TYR A 396 5.60 -6.17 -16.83
N ALA A 397 5.39 -6.67 -18.06
CA ALA A 397 4.35 -6.19 -18.96
C ALA A 397 2.95 -6.15 -18.32
N LEU A 398 2.63 -7.10 -17.44
CA LEU A 398 1.36 -7.15 -16.71
C LEU A 398 1.13 -5.97 -15.76
N TYR A 399 2.20 -5.28 -15.35
CA TYR A 399 2.14 -4.11 -14.48
C TYR A 399 1.92 -2.80 -15.23
N SER A 400 1.89 -2.82 -16.57
CA SER A 400 1.82 -1.60 -17.41
C SER A 400 0.63 -0.71 -17.04
N TRP A 401 -0.60 -1.25 -17.10
CA TRP A 401 -1.80 -0.48 -16.77
C TRP A 401 -1.92 -0.15 -15.28
N SER A 402 -1.49 -1.03 -14.38
CA SER A 402 -1.55 -0.75 -12.94
C SER A 402 -0.60 0.37 -12.54
N VAL A 403 0.61 0.41 -13.09
CA VAL A 403 1.56 1.51 -12.94
C VAL A 403 0.96 2.81 -13.47
N ILE A 404 0.47 2.81 -14.72
CA ILE A 404 -0.13 4.00 -15.35
C ILE A 404 -1.27 4.55 -14.49
N VAL A 405 -2.25 3.72 -14.15
CA VAL A 405 -3.44 4.16 -13.40
C VAL A 405 -3.08 4.61 -11.99
N HIS A 406 -2.19 3.88 -11.30
CA HIS A 406 -1.77 4.27 -9.95
C HIS A 406 -1.07 5.64 -9.94
N THR A 407 -0.26 5.93 -10.96
CA THR A 407 0.48 7.20 -11.02
C THR A 407 -0.42 8.41 -11.19
N PHE A 408 -1.61 8.28 -11.75
CA PHE A 408 -2.55 9.41 -11.89
C PHE A 408 -2.99 10.01 -10.55
N ILE A 409 -2.85 9.30 -9.42
CA ILE A 409 -3.07 9.85 -8.06
C ILE A 409 -2.17 11.06 -7.79
N GLN A 410 -1.03 11.18 -8.46
CA GLN A 410 -0.15 12.34 -8.37
C GLN A 410 -0.66 13.58 -9.12
N ILE A 411 -1.86 13.53 -9.71
CA ILE A 411 -2.54 14.70 -10.28
C ILE A 411 -3.71 15.09 -9.38
N PRO A 412 -3.76 16.32 -8.84
CA PRO A 412 -2.76 17.37 -8.91
C PRO A 412 -1.66 17.22 -7.83
N GLY A 413 -1.54 16.07 -7.16
CA GLY A 413 -0.45 15.75 -6.20
C GLY A 413 -0.66 16.30 -4.79
N PHE A 414 -1.47 17.36 -4.64
CA PHE A 414 -1.77 17.99 -3.36
C PHE A 414 -3.10 17.53 -2.72
N LEU A 415 -3.62 16.34 -3.07
CA LEU A 415 -4.92 15.85 -2.56
C LEU A 415 -4.95 15.71 -1.02
N GLU A 416 -3.78 15.55 -0.39
CA GLU A 416 -3.60 15.48 1.06
C GLU A 416 -3.41 16.86 1.74
N LEU A 417 -3.48 17.97 1.00
CA LEU A 417 -3.21 19.33 1.48
C LEU A 417 -3.91 19.68 2.79
N TYR A 418 -5.22 19.41 2.88
CA TYR A 418 -6.01 19.83 4.03
C TYR A 418 -5.70 19.03 5.28
N ARG A 419 -5.30 17.76 5.14
CA ARG A 419 -4.81 16.97 6.26
C ARG A 419 -3.58 17.66 6.88
N TYR A 420 -2.59 18.00 6.07
CA TYR A 420 -1.40 18.73 6.54
C TYR A 420 -1.72 20.12 7.08
N ALA A 421 -2.65 20.85 6.44
CA ALA A 421 -3.07 22.16 6.90
C ALA A 421 -3.71 22.08 8.30
N PHE A 422 -4.64 21.14 8.52
CA PHE A 422 -5.24 20.94 9.84
C PHE A 422 -4.24 20.49 10.89
N THR A 423 -3.29 19.62 10.54
CA THR A 423 -2.20 19.22 11.45
C THR A 423 -1.33 20.42 11.83
N GLY A 424 -0.98 21.30 10.89
CA GLY A 424 -0.23 22.53 11.17
C GLY A 424 -1.02 23.57 11.99
N TRP A 425 -2.32 23.68 11.75
CA TRP A 425 -3.26 24.44 12.60
C TRP A 425 -3.60 23.75 13.91
N GLN A 426 -3.09 22.53 14.14
CA GLN A 426 -3.40 21.70 15.31
C GLN A 426 -4.91 21.45 15.54
N ARG A 427 -5.72 21.52 14.47
CA ARG A 427 -7.10 21.01 14.44
C ARG A 427 -7.09 19.51 14.19
N PHE A 428 -6.56 18.80 15.17
CA PHE A 428 -6.28 17.37 15.02
C PHE A 428 -7.56 16.55 14.86
N ASP A 429 -8.70 16.99 15.37
CA ASP A 429 -9.97 16.34 15.08
C ASP A 429 -10.25 16.24 13.58
N TYR A 430 -10.11 17.35 12.85
CA TYR A 430 -10.35 17.38 11.41
C TYR A 430 -9.23 16.68 10.64
N ALA A 431 -7.97 16.82 11.07
CA ALA A 431 -6.87 16.07 10.50
C ALA A 431 -7.12 14.56 10.58
N GLN A 432 -7.56 14.06 11.74
CA GLN A 432 -7.80 12.63 11.97
C GLN A 432 -9.09 12.11 11.32
N VAL A 433 -10.11 12.96 11.11
CA VAL A 433 -11.26 12.61 10.26
C VAL A 433 -10.80 12.34 8.82
N LEU A 434 -9.92 13.18 8.26
CA LEU A 434 -9.39 12.97 6.91
C LEU A 434 -8.41 11.80 6.83
N ASP A 435 -7.54 11.66 7.83
CA ASP A 435 -6.46 10.66 7.87
C ASP A 435 -6.95 9.25 8.21
N THR A 436 -7.68 9.10 9.32
CA THR A 436 -8.13 7.77 9.80
C THR A 436 -9.55 7.46 9.33
N GLY A 437 -10.46 8.43 9.37
CA GLY A 437 -11.86 8.21 9.04
C GLY A 437 -12.11 8.00 7.55
N PHE A 438 -11.77 9.00 6.74
CA PHE A 438 -11.99 8.94 5.30
C PHE A 438 -11.09 7.93 4.60
N TYR A 439 -9.87 7.70 5.08
CA TYR A 439 -9.02 6.65 4.52
C TYR A 439 -9.64 5.25 4.63
N VAL A 440 -10.37 4.97 5.71
CA VAL A 440 -11.06 3.67 5.89
C VAL A 440 -12.42 3.64 5.19
N LEU A 441 -13.20 4.72 5.30
CA LEU A 441 -14.57 4.76 4.77
C LEU A 441 -14.64 5.02 3.27
N ALA A 442 -13.73 5.82 2.71
CA ALA A 442 -13.79 6.18 1.30
C ALA A 442 -13.63 4.96 0.37
N PRO A 443 -12.68 4.02 0.59
CA PRO A 443 -12.60 2.80 -0.21
C PRO A 443 -13.87 1.96 -0.15
N ILE A 444 -14.50 1.83 1.03
CA ILE A 444 -15.75 1.07 1.21
C ILE A 444 -16.88 1.65 0.35
N VAL A 445 -16.85 2.95 0.03
CA VAL A 445 -17.85 3.60 -0.82
C VAL A 445 -17.43 3.65 -2.29
N THR A 446 -16.18 4.02 -2.58
CA THR A 446 -15.74 4.28 -3.96
C THR A 446 -15.41 3.00 -4.71
N GLN A 447 -14.79 2.01 -4.06
CA GLN A 447 -14.39 0.78 -4.73
C GLN A 447 -15.60 -0.04 -5.22
N PRO A 448 -16.69 -0.27 -4.44
CA PRO A 448 -17.84 -1.01 -4.96
C PRO A 448 -18.47 -0.35 -6.19
N VAL A 449 -18.58 0.97 -6.21
CA VAL A 449 -19.19 1.69 -7.33
C VAL A 449 -18.26 1.66 -8.55
N VAL A 450 -17.01 2.08 -8.39
CA VAL A 450 -16.09 2.28 -9.52
C VAL A 450 -15.58 0.95 -10.08
N VAL A 451 -15.26 -0.03 -9.22
CA VAL A 451 -14.75 -1.34 -9.66
C VAL A 451 -15.85 -2.13 -10.35
N THR A 452 -17.08 -2.15 -9.81
CA THR A 452 -18.21 -2.85 -10.47
C THR A 452 -18.47 -2.29 -11.86
N LEU A 453 -18.50 -0.96 -12.02
CA LEU A 453 -18.65 -0.32 -13.32
C LEU A 453 -17.50 -0.69 -14.27
N ALA A 454 -16.26 -0.70 -13.78
CA ALA A 454 -15.10 -1.07 -14.59
C ALA A 454 -15.17 -2.54 -15.05
N VAL A 455 -15.52 -3.47 -14.16
CA VAL A 455 -15.71 -4.89 -14.50
C VAL A 455 -16.83 -5.07 -15.51
N MET A 456 -17.96 -4.36 -15.35
CA MET A 456 -19.07 -4.38 -16.31
C MET A 456 -18.62 -3.93 -17.70
N LEU A 457 -17.84 -2.85 -17.79
CA LEU A 457 -17.30 -2.37 -19.07
C LEU A 457 -16.27 -3.35 -19.66
N GLY A 458 -15.46 -3.99 -18.82
CA GLY A 458 -14.43 -4.93 -19.24
C GLY A 458 -14.96 -6.27 -19.75
N ARG A 459 -16.11 -6.74 -19.24
CA ARG A 459 -16.79 -7.95 -19.76
C ARG A 459 -17.09 -7.85 -21.26
N ASN A 460 -17.40 -6.65 -21.74
CA ASN A 460 -17.72 -6.40 -23.14
C ASN A 460 -16.49 -6.04 -23.98
N ASN A 461 -15.29 -5.95 -23.38
CA ASN A 461 -14.05 -5.62 -24.08
C ASN A 461 -13.12 -6.85 -24.14
N PRO A 462 -12.97 -7.49 -25.31
CA PRO A 462 -12.17 -8.68 -25.48
C PRO A 462 -10.67 -8.49 -25.20
N VAL A 463 -10.13 -7.27 -25.21
CA VAL A 463 -8.70 -7.03 -24.95
C VAL A 463 -8.44 -6.89 -23.45
N LEU A 464 -9.26 -6.11 -22.74
CA LEU A 464 -9.07 -5.84 -21.31
C LEU A 464 -9.60 -6.97 -20.42
N GLY A 465 -10.71 -7.60 -20.80
CA GLY A 465 -11.39 -8.59 -19.95
C GLY A 465 -11.79 -8.06 -18.58
N THR A 466 -12.20 -8.96 -17.70
CA THR A 466 -12.68 -8.65 -16.33
C THR A 466 -11.54 -8.30 -15.37
N THR A 467 -10.42 -9.02 -15.44
CA THR A 467 -9.27 -8.86 -14.55
C THR A 467 -8.57 -7.51 -14.73
N THR A 468 -8.18 -7.14 -15.96
CA THR A 468 -7.47 -5.87 -16.20
C THR A 468 -8.39 -4.67 -16.02
N SER A 469 -9.66 -4.77 -16.43
CA SER A 469 -10.64 -3.69 -16.19
C SER A 469 -10.94 -3.49 -14.70
N GLY A 470 -11.10 -4.56 -13.93
CA GLY A 470 -11.24 -4.50 -12.48
C GLY A 470 -10.01 -3.88 -11.81
N LEU A 471 -8.81 -4.19 -12.29
CA LEU A 471 -7.56 -3.57 -11.85
C LEU A 471 -7.51 -2.06 -12.16
N ILE A 472 -7.92 -1.63 -13.36
CA ILE A 472 -8.06 -0.21 -13.70
C ILE A 472 -9.11 0.44 -12.76
N GLY A 473 -10.21 -0.26 -12.50
CA GLY A 473 -11.25 0.15 -11.55
C GLY A 473 -10.72 0.38 -10.14
N LEU A 474 -9.83 -0.47 -9.63
CA LEU A 474 -9.19 -0.29 -8.31
C LEU A 474 -8.40 1.02 -8.26
N GLY A 475 -7.64 1.34 -9.31
CA GLY A 475 -6.87 2.57 -9.35
C GLY A 475 -7.73 3.82 -9.51
N LEU A 476 -8.78 3.77 -10.33
CA LEU A 476 -9.76 4.85 -10.43
C LEU A 476 -10.52 5.06 -9.11
N ALA A 477 -10.85 3.98 -8.40
CA ALA A 477 -11.49 4.05 -7.09
C ALA A 477 -10.58 4.68 -6.02
N ALA A 478 -9.28 4.36 -6.05
CA ALA A 478 -8.29 4.97 -5.17
C ALA A 478 -8.14 6.48 -5.45
N TYR A 479 -8.10 6.87 -6.72
CA TYR A 479 -8.13 8.28 -7.11
C TYR A 479 -9.40 8.99 -6.63
N ALA A 480 -10.57 8.38 -6.87
CA ALA A 480 -11.85 8.93 -6.43
C ALA A 480 -11.94 9.09 -4.90
N ALA A 481 -11.39 8.13 -4.14
CA ALA A 481 -11.30 8.21 -2.69
C ALA A 481 -10.46 9.41 -2.25
N GLN A 482 -9.30 9.61 -2.88
CA GLN A 482 -8.42 10.75 -2.58
C GLN A 482 -9.04 12.10 -2.97
N ALA A 483 -9.70 12.17 -4.12
CA ALA A 483 -10.44 13.35 -4.54
C ALA A 483 -11.59 13.68 -3.57
N LEU A 484 -12.34 12.67 -3.12
CA LEU A 484 -13.40 12.86 -2.12
C LEU A 484 -12.83 13.36 -0.79
N ASN A 485 -11.72 12.79 -0.33
CA ASN A 485 -11.03 13.23 0.88
C ASN A 485 -10.63 14.72 0.77
N PHE A 486 -10.06 15.12 -0.36
CA PHE A 486 -9.72 16.50 -0.65
C PHE A 486 -10.94 17.44 -0.64
N LEU A 487 -12.06 17.05 -1.27
CA LEU A 487 -13.30 17.84 -1.29
C LEU A 487 -13.89 18.04 0.11
N VAL A 488 -13.88 16.99 0.93
CA VAL A 488 -14.30 17.08 2.34
C VAL A 488 -13.36 17.98 3.12
N GLY A 489 -12.05 17.91 2.86
CA GLY A 489 -11.06 18.83 3.41
C GLY A 489 -11.35 20.30 3.08
N ILE A 490 -11.68 20.62 1.83
CA ILE A 490 -12.10 21.98 1.42
C ILE A 490 -13.31 22.41 2.23
N TRP A 491 -14.32 21.54 2.33
CA TRP A 491 -15.55 21.84 3.06
C TRP A 491 -15.28 22.11 4.54
N LEU A 492 -14.50 21.26 5.21
CA LEU A 492 -14.11 21.45 6.61
C LEU A 492 -13.29 22.72 6.81
N TYR A 493 -12.38 23.03 5.89
CA TYR A 493 -11.49 24.19 6.01
C TYR A 493 -12.26 25.50 5.86
N ARG A 494 -13.23 25.55 4.93
CA ARG A 494 -14.17 26.67 4.79
C ARG A 494 -15.14 26.75 5.97
N ARG A 495 -15.55 25.61 6.54
CA ARG A 495 -16.44 25.55 7.71
C ARG A 495 -15.81 26.18 8.96
N LEU A 496 -14.49 26.12 9.11
CA LEU A 496 -13.75 26.84 10.16
C LEU A 496 -13.69 28.37 9.92
N GLY A 497 -14.02 28.83 8.72
CA GLY A 497 -13.92 30.25 8.35
C GLY A 497 -12.63 30.62 7.63
N HIS A 498 -11.72 29.67 7.37
CA HIS A 498 -10.47 29.93 6.64
C HIS A 498 -10.65 30.05 5.12
N ARG A 499 -9.79 30.86 4.49
CA ARG A 499 -9.77 31.06 3.03
C ARG A 499 -8.93 30.00 2.32
N SER A 500 -9.59 28.92 1.87
CA SER A 500 -8.95 27.82 1.10
C SER A 500 -8.17 28.30 -0.14
N GLY A 501 -8.67 29.31 -0.87
CA GLY A 501 -8.01 29.84 -2.08
C GLY A 501 -6.60 30.38 -1.84
N LEU A 502 -6.26 30.75 -0.60
CA LEU A 502 -4.95 31.31 -0.27
C LEU A 502 -3.82 30.26 -0.35
N LEU A 503 -4.13 28.98 -0.09
CA LEU A 503 -3.15 27.88 -0.17
C LEU A 503 -2.71 27.57 -1.61
N PHE A 504 -3.55 27.91 -2.61
CA PHE A 504 -3.25 27.70 -4.03
C PHE A 504 -2.51 28.86 -4.68
N MET A 505 -2.32 29.96 -3.96
CA MET A 505 -1.53 31.09 -4.44
C MET A 505 -0.02 30.75 -4.42
N ALA A 506 0.81 31.59 -5.02
CA ALA A 506 2.25 31.41 -5.07
C ALA A 506 2.98 32.70 -4.66
N HIS A 507 2.90 33.07 -3.38
CA HIS A 507 3.57 34.25 -2.82
C HIS A 507 4.99 33.96 -2.29
N PHE A 508 5.33 32.70 -2.08
CA PHE A 508 6.59 32.28 -1.45
C PHE A 508 7.85 32.79 -2.16
N ASP A 509 8.93 32.99 -1.43
CA ASP A 509 10.22 33.40 -1.98
C ASP A 509 11.22 32.24 -2.02
N TRP A 510 12.41 32.50 -2.57
CA TRP A 510 13.47 31.50 -2.64
C TRP A 510 13.98 31.08 -1.25
N ALA A 511 13.93 31.97 -0.25
CA ALA A 511 14.32 31.64 1.12
C ALA A 511 13.36 30.61 1.75
N THR A 512 12.05 30.78 1.54
CA THR A 512 11.02 29.82 1.95
C THR A 512 11.25 28.47 1.28
N VAL A 513 11.48 28.44 -0.03
CA VAL A 513 11.81 27.20 -0.77
C VAL A 513 13.06 26.54 -0.18
N LYS A 514 14.18 27.27 -0.07
CA LYS A 514 15.45 26.71 0.45
C LYS A 514 15.30 26.15 1.86
N SER A 515 14.57 26.83 2.74
CA SER A 515 14.35 26.36 4.12
C SER A 515 13.44 25.13 4.18
N SER A 516 12.42 25.06 3.32
CA SER A 516 11.54 23.90 3.18
C SER A 516 12.32 22.67 2.69
N PHE A 517 13.09 22.82 1.61
CA PHE A 517 13.88 21.71 1.05
C PHE A 517 15.03 21.28 1.96
N ARG A 518 15.72 22.23 2.60
CA ARG A 518 16.78 21.88 3.56
C ARG A 518 16.22 21.03 4.70
N PHE A 519 15.02 21.33 5.17
CA PHE A 519 14.37 20.50 6.18
C PHE A 519 13.93 19.15 5.61
N GLY A 520 13.20 19.18 4.49
CA GLY A 520 12.56 18.01 3.93
C GLY A 520 13.50 16.96 3.33
N VAL A 521 14.64 17.36 2.73
CA VAL A 521 15.63 16.40 2.19
C VAL A 521 16.18 15.49 3.30
N PHE A 522 16.51 16.03 4.47
CA PHE A 522 16.99 15.21 5.58
C PHE A 522 15.89 14.31 6.14
N GLU A 523 14.67 14.82 6.24
CA GLU A 523 13.51 14.01 6.64
C GLU A 523 13.34 12.81 5.69
N MET A 524 13.32 13.07 4.38
CA MET A 524 13.24 12.07 3.32
C MET A 524 14.36 11.03 3.43
N LEU A 525 15.62 11.46 3.64
CA LEU A 525 16.75 10.55 3.79
C LEU A 525 16.59 9.60 4.99
N GLY A 526 15.99 10.06 6.09
CA GLY A 526 15.67 9.18 7.23
C GLY A 526 14.65 8.09 6.85
N SER A 527 13.58 8.48 6.15
CA SER A 527 12.56 7.54 5.67
C SER A 527 13.11 6.54 4.65
N VAL A 528 13.98 6.99 3.74
CA VAL A 528 14.65 6.14 2.74
C VAL A 528 15.65 5.18 3.37
N ALA A 529 16.41 5.61 4.39
CA ALA A 529 17.35 4.76 5.10
C ALA A 529 16.67 3.52 5.69
N TRP A 530 15.47 3.67 6.25
CA TRP A 530 14.67 2.54 6.74
C TRP A 530 14.27 1.57 5.62
N SER A 531 13.80 2.08 4.48
CA SER A 531 13.42 1.23 3.33
C SER A 531 14.61 0.49 2.72
N LEU A 532 15.77 1.15 2.61
CA LEU A 532 17.02 0.52 2.20
C LEU A 532 17.47 -0.55 3.19
N GLY A 533 17.32 -0.28 4.50
CA GLY A 533 17.57 -1.24 5.56
C GLY A 533 16.80 -2.55 5.36
N GLN A 534 15.49 -2.44 5.13
CA GLN A 534 14.64 -3.61 4.83
C GLN A 534 15.03 -4.33 3.54
N ALA A 535 15.32 -3.59 2.47
CA ALA A 535 15.71 -4.19 1.20
C ALA A 535 17.01 -5.01 1.32
N VAL A 536 18.00 -4.47 2.02
CA VAL A 536 19.27 -5.16 2.29
C VAL A 536 19.05 -6.38 3.20
N GLU A 537 18.17 -6.27 4.20
CA GLU A 537 17.80 -7.40 5.07
C GLU A 537 17.19 -8.57 4.28
N ILE A 538 16.30 -8.27 3.32
CA ILE A 538 15.73 -9.29 2.41
C ILE A 538 16.84 -9.98 1.59
N LEU A 539 17.78 -9.22 1.03
CA LEU A 539 18.89 -9.80 0.25
C LEU A 539 19.80 -10.68 1.11
N ILE A 540 20.12 -10.25 2.33
CA ILE A 540 20.96 -11.02 3.27
C ILE A 540 20.28 -12.33 3.64
N THR A 541 19.00 -12.26 3.96
CA THR A 541 18.23 -13.43 4.39
C THR A 541 18.05 -14.42 3.25
N GLN A 542 17.82 -13.96 2.00
CA GLN A 542 17.73 -14.83 0.82
C GLN A 542 18.97 -15.69 0.61
N GLY A 543 20.16 -15.12 0.82
CA GLY A 543 21.42 -15.83 0.62
C GLY A 543 21.88 -16.69 1.80
N ARG A 544 21.30 -16.54 2.99
CA ARG A 544 21.88 -17.11 4.24
C ARG A 544 20.89 -17.85 5.15
N LEU A 545 19.57 -17.68 5.00
CA LEU A 545 18.58 -18.45 5.76
C LEU A 545 18.33 -19.81 5.11
N VAL A 546 18.33 -20.86 5.93
CA VAL A 546 17.82 -22.18 5.51
C VAL A 546 16.31 -22.11 5.40
N ASN A 547 15.74 -22.69 4.34
CA ASN A 547 14.29 -22.71 4.09
C ASN A 547 13.66 -21.30 4.13
N TYR A 548 14.37 -20.35 3.50
CA TYR A 548 14.02 -18.94 3.46
C TYR A 548 12.54 -18.69 3.14
N ALA A 549 11.98 -19.40 2.15
CA ALA A 549 10.61 -19.15 1.68
C ALA A 549 9.57 -19.43 2.78
N GLU A 550 9.67 -20.55 3.48
CA GLU A 550 8.76 -20.90 4.57
C GLU A 550 8.98 -19.98 5.79
N VAL A 551 10.24 -19.67 6.11
CA VAL A 551 10.58 -18.77 7.23
C VAL A 551 10.02 -17.37 6.99
N TRP A 552 10.12 -16.85 5.76
CA TRP A 552 9.54 -15.55 5.41
C TRP A 552 8.02 -15.55 5.35
N GLY A 553 7.39 -16.64 4.91
CA GLY A 553 5.93 -16.79 5.00
C GLY A 553 5.45 -16.69 6.46
N ASN A 554 6.13 -17.39 7.37
CA ASN A 554 5.83 -17.33 8.81
C ASN A 554 6.17 -15.97 9.42
N TRP A 555 7.30 -15.38 9.04
CA TRP A 555 7.71 -14.04 9.48
C TRP A 555 6.69 -12.98 9.07
N GLY A 556 6.22 -12.99 7.82
CA GLY A 556 5.23 -12.03 7.32
C GLY A 556 3.92 -12.08 8.11
N ILE A 557 3.43 -13.27 8.44
CA ILE A 557 2.23 -13.43 9.29
C ILE A 557 2.46 -12.87 10.70
N ALA A 558 3.60 -13.17 11.31
CA ALA A 558 3.94 -12.65 12.64
C ALA A 558 4.12 -11.12 12.63
N GLN A 559 4.73 -10.57 11.58
CA GLN A 559 4.99 -9.14 11.41
C GLN A 559 3.70 -8.32 11.25
N ASN A 560 2.64 -8.90 10.69
CA ASN A 560 1.35 -8.21 10.54
C ASN A 560 0.78 -7.68 11.87
N PHE A 561 1.05 -8.38 12.98
CA PHE A 561 0.62 -7.95 14.32
C PHE A 561 1.35 -6.69 14.81
N ILE A 562 2.59 -6.47 14.36
CA ILE A 562 3.37 -5.29 14.73
C ILE A 562 2.74 -4.01 14.15
N PHE A 563 2.06 -4.10 12.99
CA PHE A 563 1.39 -2.93 12.40
C PHE A 563 0.31 -2.32 13.31
N ALA A 564 -0.23 -3.07 14.28
CA ALA A 564 -1.17 -2.52 15.26
C ALA A 564 -0.57 -1.37 16.08
N TYR A 565 0.74 -1.38 16.34
CA TYR A 565 1.42 -0.30 17.07
C TYR A 565 1.49 1.02 16.30
N GLN A 566 1.28 1.01 14.98
CA GLN A 566 1.28 2.24 14.16
C GLN A 566 0.20 3.23 14.57
N VAL A 567 -0.83 2.81 15.31
CA VAL A 567 -1.82 3.75 15.87
C VAL A 567 -1.14 4.82 16.75
N VAL A 568 -0.04 4.49 17.43
CA VAL A 568 0.72 5.43 18.27
C VAL A 568 1.44 6.49 17.41
N ALA A 569 1.80 6.18 16.16
CA ALA A 569 2.37 7.16 15.23
C ALA A 569 1.44 8.36 15.02
N THR A 570 0.12 8.16 15.11
CA THR A 570 -0.88 9.24 15.07
C THR A 570 -0.68 10.26 16.19
N LEU A 571 -0.40 9.81 17.41
CA LEU A 571 -0.09 10.70 18.53
C LEU A 571 1.18 11.51 18.24
N TYR A 572 2.22 10.85 17.73
CA TYR A 572 3.50 11.49 17.47
C TYR A 572 3.46 12.50 16.32
N ASN A 573 2.70 12.20 15.26
CA ASN A 573 2.41 13.13 14.18
C ASN A 573 1.68 14.39 14.67
N ASN A 574 0.80 14.27 15.68
CA ASN A 574 0.15 15.42 16.32
C ASN A 574 1.09 16.16 17.30
N LEU A 575 2.09 15.48 17.84
CA LEU A 575 3.04 16.07 18.79
C LEU A 575 4.10 16.95 18.12
N MET A 576 4.61 16.55 16.95
CA MET A 576 5.60 17.34 16.21
C MET A 576 5.20 18.82 16.03
N PRO A 577 4.00 19.16 15.51
CA PRO A 577 3.58 20.57 15.39
C PRO A 577 3.37 21.24 16.75
N SER A 578 2.92 20.51 17.78
CA SER A 578 2.72 21.05 19.13
C SER A 578 4.06 21.46 19.77
N ILE A 579 5.08 20.61 19.63
CA ILE A 579 6.44 20.91 20.10
C ILE A 579 7.07 22.02 19.26
N SER A 580 6.86 22.03 17.94
CA SER A 580 7.39 23.08 17.04
C SER A 580 6.85 24.47 17.42
N GLU A 581 5.55 24.56 17.74
CA GLU A 581 4.92 25.80 18.24
C GLU A 581 5.57 26.29 19.55
N ALA A 582 5.82 25.38 20.50
CA ALA A 582 6.39 25.71 21.81
C ALA A 582 7.88 26.09 21.74
N ILE A 583 8.70 25.26 21.09
CA ILE A 583 10.17 25.40 21.08
C ILE A 583 10.63 26.64 20.31
N SER A 584 9.96 26.97 19.20
CA SER A 584 10.28 28.17 18.41
C SER A 584 9.94 29.48 19.13
N GLN A 585 9.12 29.41 20.19
CA GLN A 585 8.78 30.55 21.06
C GLN A 585 9.48 30.46 22.42
N ALA A 586 10.58 29.71 22.50
CA ALA A 586 11.40 29.51 23.69
C ALA A 586 10.68 28.89 24.91
N ARG A 587 9.56 28.18 24.69
CA ARG A 587 8.81 27.45 25.73
C ARG A 587 9.38 26.06 25.95
N LYS A 588 10.52 26.00 26.65
CA LYS A 588 11.26 24.77 26.86
C LYS A 588 10.54 23.83 27.84
N LYS A 589 9.94 24.33 28.92
CA LYS A 589 9.24 23.47 29.90
C LYS A 589 7.97 22.86 29.30
N LEU A 590 7.25 23.60 28.47
CA LEU A 590 6.13 23.08 27.70
C LEU A 590 6.57 21.99 26.72
N SER A 591 7.69 22.20 26.01
CA SER A 591 8.27 21.20 25.11
C SER A 591 8.68 19.92 25.86
N GLN A 592 9.26 20.07 27.06
CA GLN A 592 9.59 18.97 27.96
C GLN A 592 8.34 18.19 28.40
N TYR A 593 7.27 18.90 28.75
CA TYR A 593 6.00 18.29 29.13
C TYR A 593 5.38 17.51 27.97
N TYR A 594 5.39 18.05 26.75
CA TYR A 594 4.92 17.34 25.57
C TYR A 594 5.70 16.05 25.32
N ALA A 595 7.04 16.08 25.42
CA ALA A 595 7.85 14.87 25.29
C ALA A 595 7.60 13.86 26.43
N ALA A 596 7.50 14.31 27.68
CA ALA A 596 7.17 13.46 28.82
C ALA A 596 5.82 12.76 28.66
N MET A 597 4.81 13.50 28.21
CA MET A 597 3.48 12.96 27.91
C MET A 597 3.51 12.01 26.70
N ALA A 598 4.38 12.25 25.72
CA ALA A 598 4.61 11.36 24.59
C ALA A 598 5.17 9.99 25.03
N TYR A 599 6.11 9.97 25.99
CA TYR A 599 6.59 8.73 26.61
C TYR A 599 5.51 8.03 27.42
N LYS A 600 4.75 8.78 28.24
CA LYS A 600 3.64 8.23 29.05
C LYS A 600 2.60 7.52 28.18
N TRP A 601 2.07 8.23 27.19
CA TRP A 601 1.03 7.70 26.31
C TRP A 601 1.56 6.62 25.36
N GLY A 602 2.81 6.76 24.90
CA GLY A 602 3.50 5.71 24.14
C GLY A 602 3.55 4.40 24.90
N GLY A 603 4.07 4.42 26.13
CA GLY A 603 4.14 3.23 26.98
C GLY A 603 2.77 2.66 27.33
N LEU A 604 1.79 3.51 27.66
CA LEU A 604 0.41 3.11 27.95
C LEU A 604 -0.21 2.34 26.78
N ILE A 605 -0.20 2.92 25.59
CA ILE A 605 -0.88 2.33 24.43
C ILE A 605 -0.08 1.12 23.90
N SER A 606 1.25 1.18 23.93
CA SER A 606 2.08 0.03 23.57
C SER A 606 1.85 -1.16 24.51
N ALA A 607 1.76 -0.94 25.82
CA ALA A 607 1.47 -2.03 26.75
C ALA A 607 0.02 -2.55 26.60
N PHE A 608 -0.94 -1.69 26.27
CA PHE A 608 -2.30 -2.13 25.90
C PHE A 608 -2.26 -3.07 24.69
N ILE A 609 -1.72 -2.60 23.56
CA ILE A 609 -1.65 -3.38 22.32
C ILE A 609 -0.85 -4.67 22.55
N GLY A 610 0.31 -4.58 23.21
CA GLY A 610 1.14 -5.74 23.52
C GLY A 610 0.42 -6.78 24.38
N SER A 611 -0.32 -6.35 25.41
CA SER A 611 -1.09 -7.29 26.25
C SER A 611 -2.18 -8.03 25.48
N VAL A 612 -2.88 -7.33 24.58
CA VAL A 612 -3.93 -7.92 23.74
C VAL A 612 -3.34 -8.92 22.75
N LEU A 613 -2.31 -8.50 22.02
CA LEU A 613 -1.70 -9.31 20.99
C LEU A 613 -0.98 -10.53 21.60
N LEU A 614 -0.25 -10.38 22.71
CA LEU A 614 0.36 -11.52 23.39
C LEU A 614 -0.68 -12.53 23.89
N ALA A 615 -1.87 -12.06 24.31
CA ALA A 615 -2.92 -12.95 24.80
C ALA A 615 -3.59 -13.77 23.68
N VAL A 616 -3.64 -13.23 22.46
CA VAL A 616 -4.52 -13.73 21.39
C VAL A 616 -3.78 -14.16 20.12
N ALA A 617 -2.64 -13.57 19.76
CA ALA A 617 -2.03 -13.73 18.44
C ALA A 617 -1.68 -15.18 18.07
N ASP A 618 -1.12 -15.95 19.01
CA ASP A 618 -0.81 -17.37 18.79
C ASP A 618 -2.06 -18.20 18.46
N ARG A 619 -3.12 -18.02 19.26
CA ARG A 619 -4.42 -18.69 19.07
C ARG A 619 -5.09 -18.27 17.77
N PHE A 620 -5.01 -16.98 17.45
CA PHE A 620 -5.52 -16.43 16.21
C PHE A 620 -4.81 -17.05 15.01
N ILE A 621 -3.46 -17.04 14.98
CA ILE A 621 -2.66 -17.61 13.88
C ILE A 621 -2.98 -19.09 13.69
N ILE A 622 -2.95 -19.88 14.76
CA ILE A 622 -3.16 -21.32 14.67
C ILE A 622 -4.59 -21.65 14.25
N GLY A 623 -5.60 -20.98 14.81
CA GLY A 623 -7.00 -21.26 14.50
C GLY A 623 -7.47 -20.71 13.15
N ALA A 624 -6.91 -19.57 12.69
CA ALA A 624 -7.30 -18.96 11.42
C ALA A 624 -6.49 -19.49 10.23
N SER A 625 -5.19 -19.72 10.41
CA SER A 625 -4.28 -20.10 9.31
C SER A 625 -3.91 -21.58 9.31
N GLY A 626 -4.10 -22.30 10.41
CA GLY A 626 -3.82 -23.74 10.53
C GLY A 626 -2.47 -24.10 11.17
N PRO A 627 -2.20 -25.40 11.37
CA PRO A 627 -1.04 -25.89 12.13
C PRO A 627 0.31 -25.67 11.43
N GLU A 628 0.33 -25.50 10.12
CA GLU A 628 1.53 -25.17 9.33
C GLU A 628 2.21 -23.86 9.80
N PHE A 629 1.44 -22.96 10.45
CA PHE A 629 1.90 -21.64 10.90
C PHE A 629 2.29 -21.58 12.37
N VAL A 630 2.58 -22.73 13.00
CA VAL A 630 3.08 -22.77 14.39
C VAL A 630 4.39 -21.97 14.55
N ARG A 631 5.25 -21.94 13.52
CA ARG A 631 6.46 -21.08 13.55
C ARG A 631 6.11 -19.60 13.60
N ALA A 632 5.11 -19.14 12.83
CA ALA A 632 4.63 -17.76 12.89
C ALA A 632 4.11 -17.41 14.29
N ALA A 633 3.37 -18.32 14.94
CA ALA A 633 2.92 -18.12 16.32
C ALA A 633 4.10 -17.99 17.31
N ALA A 634 5.18 -18.75 17.12
CA ALA A 634 6.39 -18.63 17.93
C ALA A 634 7.14 -17.30 17.70
N TYR A 635 7.18 -16.81 16.45
CA TYR A 635 7.83 -15.53 16.12
C TYR A 635 7.01 -14.32 16.59
N ALA A 636 5.68 -14.44 16.64
CA ALA A 636 4.79 -13.36 17.01
C ALA A 636 5.09 -12.82 18.41
N GLY A 637 5.34 -13.69 19.40
CA GLY A 637 5.61 -13.26 20.78
C GLY A 637 6.77 -12.24 20.89
N PRO A 638 8.00 -12.61 20.49
CA PRO A 638 9.14 -11.68 20.51
C PRO A 638 8.92 -10.43 19.65
N LEU A 639 8.28 -10.56 18.49
CA LEU A 639 8.00 -9.42 17.60
C LEU A 639 6.97 -8.44 18.19
N ILE A 640 5.97 -8.94 18.91
CA ILE A 640 5.00 -8.11 19.64
C ILE A 640 5.70 -7.35 20.76
N VAL A 641 6.63 -7.98 21.48
CA VAL A 641 7.43 -7.31 22.52
C VAL A 641 8.33 -6.24 21.89
N TRP A 642 8.97 -6.54 20.75
CA TRP A 642 9.74 -5.55 19.99
C TRP A 642 8.86 -4.37 19.56
N GLY A 643 7.65 -4.63 19.07
CA GLY A 643 6.64 -3.62 18.78
C GLY A 643 6.35 -2.69 19.96
N ALA A 644 6.20 -3.26 21.16
CA ALA A 644 5.87 -2.51 22.36
C ALA A 644 6.96 -1.53 22.81
N VAL A 645 8.23 -1.76 22.42
CA VAL A 645 9.36 -0.91 22.83
C VAL A 645 9.75 0.13 21.77
N GLN A 646 9.06 0.24 20.63
CA GLN A 646 9.39 1.23 19.57
C GLN A 646 9.07 2.68 19.92
N TYR A 647 8.19 2.90 20.88
CA TYR A 647 7.65 4.22 21.16
C TYR A 647 8.71 5.29 21.54
N PRO A 648 9.81 5.00 22.27
CA PRO A 648 10.82 6.01 22.60
C PRO A 648 11.55 6.54 21.36
N SER A 649 11.89 5.66 20.41
CA SER A 649 12.48 6.00 19.11
C SER A 649 11.60 6.98 18.34
N TRP A 650 10.28 6.76 18.32
CA TRP A 650 9.34 7.66 17.64
C TRP A 650 9.20 9.02 18.34
N VAL A 651 9.29 9.06 19.68
CA VAL A 651 9.35 10.33 20.42
C VAL A 651 10.58 11.12 19.99
N GLY A 652 11.75 10.49 19.97
CA GLY A 652 13.00 11.15 19.58
C GLY A 652 12.97 11.70 18.15
N ASP A 653 12.50 10.89 17.19
CA ASP A 653 12.36 11.31 15.80
C ASP A 653 11.49 12.59 15.67
N ASN A 654 10.38 12.65 16.39
CA ASN A 654 9.47 13.81 16.33
C ASN A 654 9.99 15.03 17.10
N VAL A 655 10.72 14.84 18.20
CA VAL A 655 11.43 15.90 18.91
C VAL A 655 12.47 16.55 17.99
N GLN A 656 13.25 15.75 17.26
CA GLN A 656 14.28 16.23 16.34
C GLN A 656 13.69 17.02 15.16
N LEU A 657 12.57 16.54 14.60
CA LEU A 657 11.84 17.26 13.55
C LEU A 657 11.27 18.59 14.07
N ALA A 658 10.61 18.57 15.22
CA ALA A 658 10.03 19.76 15.83
C ALA A 658 11.11 20.82 16.19
N ALA A 659 12.26 20.38 16.68
CA ALA A 659 13.41 21.24 16.99
C ALA A 659 14.19 21.73 15.76
N ASN A 660 13.68 21.49 14.54
CA ASN A 660 14.32 21.89 13.27
C ASN A 660 15.70 21.23 13.03
N ARG A 661 15.88 20.00 13.50
CA ARG A 661 17.11 19.19 13.32
C ARG A 661 16.83 17.86 12.61
N PRO A 662 16.25 17.86 11.40
CA PRO A 662 15.88 16.62 10.69
C PRO A 662 17.08 15.73 10.35
N HIS A 663 18.28 16.29 10.25
CA HIS A 663 19.52 15.53 10.03
C HIS A 663 19.85 14.57 11.19
N LEU A 664 19.45 14.89 12.43
CA LEU A 664 19.62 13.98 13.57
C LEU A 664 18.76 12.73 13.38
N LYS A 665 17.50 12.90 12.96
CA LYS A 665 16.61 11.77 12.63
C LYS A 665 17.23 10.90 11.56
N SER A 666 17.73 11.49 10.47
CA SER A 666 18.36 10.73 9.38
C SER A 666 19.55 9.90 9.86
N ILE A 667 20.44 10.51 10.65
CA ILE A 667 21.66 9.85 11.15
C ILE A 667 21.30 8.72 12.12
N LEU A 668 20.37 8.95 13.04
CA LEU A 668 19.98 7.94 14.04
C LEU A 668 19.22 6.77 13.41
N VAL A 669 18.31 7.03 12.47
CA VAL A 669 17.60 5.98 11.72
C VAL A 669 18.59 5.18 10.87
N ALA A 670 19.50 5.85 10.15
CA ALA A 670 20.54 5.17 9.38
C ALA A 670 21.46 4.33 10.29
N GLY A 671 21.85 4.87 11.46
CA GLY A 671 22.63 4.16 12.46
C GLY A 671 21.93 2.90 12.97
N GLU A 672 20.63 2.99 13.28
CA GLU A 672 19.80 1.83 13.64
C GLU A 672 19.81 0.76 12.55
N GLN A 673 19.58 1.14 11.29
CA GLN A 673 19.59 0.18 10.17
C GLN A 673 20.97 -0.45 9.96
N MET A 674 22.05 0.33 10.11
CA MET A 674 23.41 -0.20 10.00
C MET A 674 23.72 -1.22 11.09
N VAL A 675 23.36 -0.94 12.36
CA VAL A 675 23.51 -1.90 13.46
C VAL A 675 22.72 -3.18 13.17
N ARG A 676 21.48 -3.05 12.70
CA ARG A 676 20.64 -4.20 12.32
C ARG A 676 21.26 -5.04 11.21
N ILE A 677 21.72 -4.42 10.13
CA ILE A 677 22.35 -5.11 8.99
C ILE A 677 23.63 -5.81 9.42
N ILE A 678 24.50 -5.14 10.18
CA ILE A 678 25.77 -5.72 10.65
C ILE A 678 25.50 -6.93 11.54
N LEU A 679 24.56 -6.82 12.49
CA LEU A 679 24.18 -7.94 13.35
C LEU A 679 23.55 -9.09 12.55
N ALA A 680 22.69 -8.79 11.58
CA ALA A 680 22.13 -9.81 10.68
C ALA A 680 23.24 -10.53 9.91
N LEU A 681 24.23 -9.81 9.37
CA LEU A 681 25.37 -10.43 8.67
C LEU A 681 26.19 -11.34 9.59
N LEU A 682 26.42 -10.95 10.84
CA LEU A 682 27.27 -11.70 11.77
C LEU A 682 26.57 -12.89 12.41
N LEU A 683 25.30 -12.74 12.79
CA LEU A 683 24.61 -13.71 13.65
C LEU A 683 23.75 -14.72 12.89
N LEU A 684 23.31 -14.40 11.67
CA LEU A 684 22.30 -15.18 10.97
C LEU A 684 22.77 -16.57 10.56
N GLN A 685 24.04 -16.75 10.23
CA GLN A 685 24.60 -18.09 9.97
C GLN A 685 24.43 -19.04 11.18
N ARG A 686 24.60 -18.51 12.40
CA ARG A 686 24.57 -19.31 13.64
C ARG A 686 23.19 -19.41 14.26
N PHE A 687 22.43 -18.32 14.28
CA PHE A 687 21.17 -18.21 15.01
C PHE A 687 19.93 -18.17 14.11
N GLN A 688 20.11 -18.26 12.78
CA GLN A 688 19.03 -18.25 11.79
C GLN A 688 18.06 -17.07 12.03
N ILE A 689 16.75 -17.29 11.96
CA ILE A 689 15.75 -16.21 12.11
C ILE A 689 15.82 -15.49 13.47
N SER A 690 16.24 -16.18 14.53
CA SER A 690 16.42 -15.56 15.86
C SER A 690 17.49 -14.47 15.84
N ALA A 691 18.46 -14.55 14.92
CA ALA A 691 19.43 -13.47 14.70
C ALA A 691 18.76 -12.16 14.28
N LEU A 692 17.72 -12.21 13.42
CA LEU A 692 16.98 -11.02 13.02
C LEU A 692 16.26 -10.43 14.22
N ILE A 693 15.57 -11.25 15.01
CA ILE A 693 14.89 -10.78 16.23
C ILE A 693 15.90 -10.07 17.14
N ILE A 694 17.06 -10.67 17.41
CA ILE A 694 18.14 -10.07 18.21
C ILE A 694 18.61 -8.75 17.59
N ALA A 695 18.86 -8.72 16.28
CA ALA A 695 19.31 -7.52 15.58
C ALA A 695 18.30 -6.37 15.69
N TYR A 696 17.00 -6.66 15.56
CA TYR A 696 15.91 -5.69 15.69
C TYR A 696 15.85 -5.09 17.11
N PHE A 697 15.97 -5.92 18.15
CA PHE A 697 15.99 -5.45 19.53
C PHE A 697 17.23 -4.58 19.81
N ILE A 698 18.43 -5.07 19.46
CA ILE A 698 19.67 -4.33 19.74
C ILE A 698 19.71 -3.01 18.97
N GLY A 699 19.35 -3.02 17.68
CA GLY A 699 19.33 -1.81 16.85
C GLY A 699 18.38 -0.76 17.41
N LEU A 700 17.15 -1.15 17.72
CA LEU A 700 16.14 -0.25 18.27
C LEU A 700 16.52 0.28 19.65
N LEU A 701 16.89 -0.58 20.59
CA LEU A 701 17.25 -0.15 21.96
C LEU A 701 18.49 0.74 21.96
N ALA A 702 19.46 0.47 21.10
CA ALA A 702 20.61 1.36 20.92
C ALA A 702 20.16 2.75 20.44
N LYS A 703 19.25 2.81 19.45
CA LYS A 703 18.67 4.08 19.00
C LYS A 703 17.90 4.78 20.11
N ASP A 704 17.05 4.08 20.87
CA ASP A 704 16.26 4.66 21.95
C ASP A 704 17.13 5.38 22.99
N VAL A 705 18.19 4.70 23.44
CA VAL A 705 19.14 5.24 24.41
C VAL A 705 19.89 6.44 23.82
N VAL A 706 20.44 6.30 22.62
CA VAL A 706 21.20 7.38 21.97
C VAL A 706 20.32 8.59 21.69
N ALA A 707 19.11 8.39 21.16
CA ALA A 707 18.16 9.46 20.86
C ALA A 707 17.80 10.24 22.12
N TYR A 708 17.50 9.57 23.24
CA TYR A 708 17.19 10.24 24.51
C TYR A 708 18.29 11.22 24.95
N PHE A 709 19.56 10.81 24.91
CA PHE A 709 20.68 11.65 25.30
C PHE A 709 20.99 12.75 24.27
N VAL A 710 20.97 12.41 22.98
CA VAL A 710 21.22 13.37 21.90
C VAL A 710 20.15 14.46 21.92
N ASP A 711 18.88 14.11 22.07
CA ASP A 711 17.78 15.07 22.13
C ASP A 711 17.85 15.94 23.38
N GLY A 712 18.24 15.35 24.51
CA GLY A 712 18.50 16.07 25.76
C GLY A 712 19.53 17.19 25.62
N GLN A 713 20.59 16.94 24.84
CA GLN A 713 21.69 17.89 24.64
C GLN A 713 21.44 18.86 23.48
N GLN A 714 20.88 18.36 22.38
CA GLN A 714 20.78 19.09 21.12
C GLN A 714 19.43 19.79 20.94
N CYS A 715 18.34 19.25 21.47
CA CYS A 715 17.00 19.83 21.31
C CYS A 715 16.59 20.56 22.60
N PHE A 716 16.21 19.81 23.63
CA PHE A 716 15.90 20.29 24.96
C PHE A 716 16.01 19.14 25.97
N PRO A 717 16.32 19.41 27.25
CA PRO A 717 16.49 18.36 28.25
C PRO A 717 15.26 17.46 28.35
N GLN A 718 15.40 16.16 28.14
CA GLN A 718 14.28 15.22 28.20
C GLN A 718 13.95 14.84 29.65
N ARG A 719 12.69 14.51 29.93
CA ARG A 719 12.26 13.93 31.22
C ARG A 719 11.47 12.65 30.98
N PHE A 720 11.92 11.56 31.59
CA PHE A 720 11.25 10.27 31.54
C PHE A 720 10.70 9.90 32.91
N TYR A 721 9.37 9.87 33.04
CA TYR A 721 8.69 9.46 34.26
C TYR A 721 8.48 7.96 34.24
N PHE A 722 9.45 7.22 34.78
CA PHE A 722 9.50 5.75 34.71
C PHE A 722 8.19 5.07 35.14
N TRP A 723 7.59 5.50 36.24
CA TRP A 723 6.39 4.82 36.75
C TRP A 723 5.19 4.96 35.80
N GLN A 724 4.86 6.19 35.39
CA GLN A 724 3.70 6.43 34.51
C GLN A 724 3.96 5.96 33.07
N SER A 725 5.22 5.91 32.61
CA SER A 725 5.59 5.60 31.22
C SER A 725 5.99 4.14 30.99
N LEU A 726 6.36 3.39 32.03
CA LEU A 726 6.80 1.99 31.88
C LEU A 726 6.31 1.08 33.01
N GLY A 727 6.48 1.48 34.27
CA GLY A 727 6.08 0.65 35.44
C GLY A 727 4.58 0.30 35.46
N ALA A 728 3.72 1.31 35.57
CA ALA A 728 2.26 1.14 35.58
C ALA A 728 1.72 0.52 34.27
N PRO A 729 2.16 0.93 33.06
CA PRO A 729 1.77 0.26 31.81
C PRO A 729 2.07 -1.23 31.78
N LEU A 730 3.27 -1.65 32.23
CA LEU A 730 3.66 -3.06 32.25
C LEU A 730 2.80 -3.87 33.23
N LEU A 731 2.58 -3.37 34.45
CA LEU A 731 1.72 -4.04 35.44
C LEU A 731 0.28 -4.16 34.93
N ALA A 732 -0.25 -3.09 34.33
CA ALA A 732 -1.57 -3.11 33.72
C ALA A 732 -1.64 -4.10 32.54
N GLY A 733 -0.61 -4.12 31.70
CA GLY A 733 -0.49 -5.06 30.58
C GLY A 733 -0.44 -6.50 31.02
N LEU A 734 0.29 -6.82 32.10
CA LEU A 734 0.36 -8.17 32.66
C LEU A 734 -0.99 -8.62 33.23
N ALA A 735 -1.65 -7.76 34.01
CA ALA A 735 -2.98 -8.04 34.56
C ALA A 735 -4.01 -8.23 33.43
N HIS A 736 -3.98 -7.35 32.43
CA HIS A 736 -4.86 -7.42 31.27
C HIS A 736 -4.62 -8.66 30.41
N TYR A 737 -3.34 -8.99 30.14
CA TYR A 737 -2.94 -10.23 29.46
C TYR A 737 -3.47 -11.46 30.20
N ALA A 738 -3.32 -11.52 31.53
CA ALA A 738 -3.80 -12.66 32.32
C ALA A 738 -5.32 -12.85 32.18
N VAL A 739 -6.09 -11.77 32.28
CA VAL A 739 -7.55 -11.80 32.12
C VAL A 739 -7.93 -12.24 30.70
N LEU A 740 -7.34 -11.64 29.67
CA LEU A 740 -7.63 -11.99 28.28
C LEU A 740 -7.22 -13.42 27.92
N ARG A 741 -6.07 -13.87 28.43
CA ARG A 741 -5.56 -15.22 28.19
C ARG A 741 -6.47 -16.27 28.82
N TRP A 742 -6.99 -16.00 30.02
CA TRP A 742 -7.95 -16.83 30.72
C TRP A 742 -9.31 -16.85 30.01
N LEU A 743 -9.92 -15.68 29.77
CA LEU A 743 -11.21 -15.56 29.07
C LEU A 743 -11.16 -16.18 27.67
N GLY A 744 -10.14 -15.84 26.89
CA GLY A 744 -9.97 -16.41 25.55
C GLY A 744 -9.73 -17.91 25.57
N GLY A 745 -9.19 -18.46 26.67
CA GLY A 745 -8.99 -19.91 26.82
C GLY A 745 -10.31 -20.67 27.00
N MET A 746 -11.34 -20.02 27.56
CA MET A 746 -12.67 -20.60 27.70
C MET A 746 -13.49 -20.52 26.41
N ILE A 747 -13.18 -19.57 25.52
CA ILE A 747 -13.93 -19.31 24.29
C ILE A 747 -13.32 -20.06 23.09
N TRP A 748 -11.99 -20.15 23.01
CA TRP A 748 -11.29 -20.61 21.83
C TRP A 748 -11.37 -22.13 21.62
N GLN A 749 -11.85 -22.54 20.45
CA GLN A 749 -12.04 -23.96 20.07
C GLN A 749 -11.10 -24.40 18.93
N ARG A 750 -10.04 -23.63 18.65
CA ARG A 750 -9.09 -23.86 17.54
C ARG A 750 -9.69 -23.75 16.14
N ASP A 751 -10.80 -23.03 16.01
CA ASP A 751 -11.43 -22.75 14.73
C ASP A 751 -11.33 -21.24 14.38
N PRO A 752 -11.53 -20.87 13.10
CA PRO A 752 -11.43 -19.48 12.66
C PRO A 752 -12.41 -18.52 13.35
N ILE A 753 -13.63 -18.98 13.66
CA ILE A 753 -14.69 -18.12 14.22
C ILE A 753 -14.33 -17.72 15.65
N THR A 754 -13.99 -18.71 16.48
CA THR A 754 -13.59 -18.42 17.86
C THR A 754 -12.28 -17.63 17.93
N SER A 755 -11.35 -17.83 16.98
CA SER A 755 -10.14 -17.01 16.82
C SER A 755 -10.46 -15.53 16.53
N VAL A 756 -11.36 -15.24 15.59
CA VAL A 756 -11.79 -13.86 15.30
C VAL A 756 -12.52 -13.25 16.49
N LEU A 757 -13.37 -14.03 17.18
CA LEU A 757 -14.12 -13.57 18.33
C LEU A 757 -13.22 -13.15 19.50
N ILE A 758 -12.20 -13.96 19.86
CA ILE A 758 -11.27 -13.61 20.93
C ILE A 758 -10.42 -12.37 20.58
N PHE A 759 -10.12 -12.16 19.29
CA PHE A 759 -9.41 -10.96 18.83
C PHE A 759 -10.30 -9.71 18.96
N LEU A 760 -11.58 -9.82 18.59
CA LEU A 760 -12.56 -8.75 18.73
C LEU A 760 -12.78 -8.38 20.21
N ILE A 761 -12.95 -9.40 21.08
CA ILE A 761 -13.05 -9.22 22.53
C ILE A 761 -11.78 -8.58 23.09
N GLY A 762 -10.63 -9.01 22.58
CA GLY A 762 -9.33 -8.48 22.96
C GLY A 762 -9.14 -7.01 22.63
N ILE A 763 -9.84 -6.44 21.65
CA ILE A 763 -9.63 -5.05 21.20
C ILE A 763 -10.72 -4.10 21.73
N LEU A 764 -12.00 -4.41 21.50
CA LEU A 764 -13.09 -3.44 21.68
C LEU A 764 -13.74 -3.48 23.09
N PRO A 765 -14.15 -4.64 23.63
CA PRO A 765 -14.64 -4.72 25.02
C PRO A 765 -13.55 -4.57 26.09
N SER A 766 -12.29 -4.86 25.77
CA SER A 766 -11.22 -4.95 26.77
C SER A 766 -10.52 -3.60 27.07
N PHE A 767 -10.56 -2.63 26.15
CA PHE A 767 -9.83 -1.37 26.34
C PHE A 767 -10.21 -0.61 27.62
N PRO A 768 -11.48 -0.58 28.09
CA PRO A 768 -11.82 0.04 29.36
C PRO A 768 -11.21 -0.72 30.55
N LEU A 769 -11.12 -2.04 30.46
CA LEU A 769 -10.50 -2.87 31.49
C LEU A 769 -9.01 -2.57 31.62
N TYR A 770 -8.29 -2.45 30.49
CA TYR A 770 -6.90 -2.00 30.51
C TYR A 770 -6.76 -0.60 31.13
N ALA A 771 -7.61 0.35 30.70
CA ALA A 771 -7.60 1.72 31.21
C ALA A 771 -7.87 1.80 32.73
N PHE A 772 -8.69 0.89 33.25
CA PHE A 772 -8.92 0.70 34.68
C PHE A 772 -7.66 0.19 35.39
N PHE A 773 -7.02 -0.88 34.90
CA PHE A 773 -5.81 -1.43 35.52
C PHE A 773 -4.63 -0.45 35.52
N TYR A 774 -4.43 0.27 34.42
CA TYR A 774 -3.40 1.31 34.35
C TYR A 774 -3.57 2.36 35.45
N SER A 775 -4.81 2.75 35.72
CA SER A 775 -5.10 3.67 36.80
C SER A 775 -5.01 3.03 38.19
N LEU A 776 -5.41 1.78 38.33
CA LEU A 776 -5.31 1.03 39.59
C LEU A 776 -3.85 0.92 40.06
N PHE A 777 -2.90 0.80 39.14
CA PHE A 777 -1.46 0.77 39.43
C PHE A 777 -0.80 2.16 39.51
N GLY A 778 -1.58 3.24 39.64
CA GLY A 778 -1.05 4.60 39.86
C GLY A 778 -0.48 5.25 38.60
N GLY A 779 -1.01 4.92 37.41
CA GLY A 779 -0.62 5.54 36.14
C GLY A 779 -1.11 6.99 35.95
N TRP A 780 -1.97 7.49 36.84
CA TRP A 780 -2.52 8.85 36.79
C TRP A 780 -2.20 9.65 38.05
N ASP A 781 -2.05 10.95 37.85
CA ASP A 781 -2.22 11.99 38.86
C ASP A 781 -3.50 12.79 38.52
N ASP A 782 -3.99 13.61 39.45
CA ASP A 782 -5.25 14.35 39.28
C ASP A 782 -5.23 15.26 38.05
N ASP A 783 -4.09 15.88 37.81
CA ASP A 783 -3.85 16.84 36.76
C ASP A 783 -3.89 16.20 35.36
N THR A 784 -3.16 15.10 35.17
CA THR A 784 -3.13 14.37 33.90
C THR A 784 -4.43 13.62 33.64
N LEU A 785 -5.15 13.21 34.69
CA LEU A 785 -6.50 12.65 34.58
C LEU A 785 -7.53 13.71 34.17
N ALA A 786 -7.40 14.94 34.67
CA ALA A 786 -8.22 16.07 34.24
C ALA A 786 -7.93 16.46 32.78
N GLU A 787 -6.66 16.43 32.36
CA GLU A 787 -6.29 16.64 30.96
C GLU A 787 -6.86 15.55 30.03
N LEU A 788 -6.86 14.29 30.46
CA LEU A 788 -7.53 13.21 29.73
C LEU A 788 -9.03 13.48 29.59
N LYS A 789 -9.71 13.96 30.64
CA LYS A 789 -11.12 14.35 30.56
C LYS A 789 -11.33 15.43 29.50
N ARG A 790 -10.48 16.45 29.50
CA ARG A 790 -10.53 17.55 28.54
C ARG A 790 -10.33 17.06 27.11
N ALA A 791 -9.34 16.22 26.88
CA ALA A 791 -9.09 15.61 25.57
C ALA A 791 -10.22 14.68 25.11
N ALA A 792 -10.85 13.94 26.04
CA ALA A 792 -12.00 13.10 25.73
C ALA A 792 -13.17 13.93 25.19
N GLU A 793 -13.37 15.15 25.70
CA GLU A 793 -14.38 16.09 25.19
C GLU A 793 -14.04 16.68 23.82
N LEU A 794 -12.77 16.62 23.41
CA LEU A 794 -12.31 17.04 22.09
C LEU A 794 -12.40 15.95 21.01
N SER A 795 -12.63 14.70 21.38
CA SER A 795 -12.62 13.55 20.45
C SER A 795 -13.82 13.45 19.48
N GLY A 796 -14.48 14.58 19.17
CA GLY A 796 -15.50 14.70 18.13
C GLY A 796 -16.64 13.69 18.24
N LEU A 797 -16.83 12.88 17.20
CA LEU A 797 -17.86 11.84 17.13
C LEU A 797 -17.55 10.59 17.99
N MET A 798 -16.30 10.44 18.44
CA MET A 798 -15.84 9.33 19.28
C MET A 798 -15.88 9.63 20.79
N LYS A 799 -16.46 10.78 21.19
CA LYS A 799 -16.66 11.16 22.60
C LYS A 799 -17.22 10.05 23.49
N PRO A 800 -18.21 9.23 23.08
CA PRO A 800 -18.75 8.19 23.96
C PRO A 800 -17.68 7.17 24.40
N LEU A 801 -16.84 6.72 23.46
CA LEU A 801 -15.77 5.75 23.74
C LEU A 801 -14.59 6.39 24.48
N ALA A 802 -14.22 7.62 24.12
CA ALA A 802 -13.18 8.36 24.85
C ALA A 802 -13.62 8.65 26.31
N ARG A 803 -14.90 8.98 26.53
CA ARG A 803 -15.47 9.11 27.89
C ARG A 803 -15.51 7.79 28.63
N LEU A 804 -15.76 6.67 27.94
CA LEU A 804 -15.69 5.34 28.55
C LEU A 804 -14.27 5.03 29.02
N PHE A 805 -13.26 5.31 28.19
CA PHE A 805 -11.85 5.20 28.55
C PHE A 805 -11.54 6.05 29.79
N TRP A 806 -11.92 7.33 29.78
CA TRP A 806 -11.72 8.23 30.93
C TRP A 806 -12.45 7.75 32.18
N ARG A 807 -13.72 7.33 32.08
CA ARG A 807 -14.52 6.84 33.23
C ARG A 807 -13.90 5.60 33.85
N ALA A 808 -13.40 4.68 33.03
CA ALA A 808 -12.73 3.48 33.51
C ALA A 808 -11.41 3.82 34.23
N SER A 809 -10.61 4.73 33.67
CA SER A 809 -9.43 5.26 34.36
C SER A 809 -9.81 5.98 35.67
N ALA A 810 -10.81 6.86 35.66
CA ALA A 810 -11.24 7.58 36.86
C ALA A 810 -11.73 6.64 37.98
N LEU A 811 -12.39 5.52 37.62
CA LEU A 811 -12.76 4.49 38.58
C LEU A 811 -11.52 3.80 39.17
N GLY A 812 -10.55 3.43 38.33
CA GLY A 812 -9.31 2.82 38.80
C GLY A 812 -8.50 3.76 39.70
N ALA A 813 -8.46 5.06 39.40
CA ALA A 813 -7.80 6.09 40.20
C ALA A 813 -8.43 6.20 41.60
N ARG A 814 -9.76 6.23 41.67
CA ARG A 814 -10.51 6.29 42.93
C ARG A 814 -10.25 5.10 43.84
N LEU A 815 -10.04 3.92 43.27
CA LEU A 815 -9.78 2.69 44.02
C LEU A 815 -8.28 2.45 44.30
N SER A 816 -7.40 3.20 43.64
CA SER A 816 -5.96 2.95 43.70
C SER A 816 -5.33 3.54 44.97
N PRO A 817 -4.59 2.75 45.76
CA PRO A 817 -3.75 3.28 46.83
C PRO A 817 -2.48 3.98 46.31
N LEU A 818 -2.18 3.85 45.01
CA LEU A 818 -1.02 4.43 44.34
C LEU A 818 -1.35 5.72 43.57
N HIS A 819 -2.62 6.11 43.50
CA HIS A 819 -3.05 7.35 42.85
C HIS A 819 -2.32 8.56 43.42
N GLY A 820 -1.79 9.42 42.53
CA GLY A 820 -1.07 10.63 42.91
C GLY A 820 0.32 10.43 43.52
N ARG A 821 0.81 9.19 43.73
CA ARG A 821 2.14 8.95 44.33
C ARG A 821 3.31 9.23 43.39
N PHE A 822 3.07 9.25 42.09
CA PHE A 822 4.11 9.40 41.06
C PHE A 822 3.78 10.54 40.09
N PRO A 823 3.65 11.80 40.53
CA PRO A 823 3.15 12.90 39.70
C PRO A 823 4.16 13.35 38.63
N ILE A 824 3.65 13.93 37.54
CA ILE A 824 4.47 14.67 36.57
C ILE A 824 4.74 16.09 37.09
N ASP A 825 5.88 16.26 37.77
CA ASP A 825 6.25 17.46 38.52
C ASP A 825 6.45 18.73 37.68
N ILE A 826 6.73 18.62 36.38
CA ILE A 826 6.94 19.80 35.49
C ILE A 826 5.65 20.45 34.99
N ARG A 827 4.49 19.85 35.23
CA ARG A 827 3.24 20.27 34.57
C ARG A 827 2.87 21.72 34.90
N ALA A 828 2.99 22.14 36.15
CA ALA A 828 2.60 23.50 36.56
C ALA A 828 3.41 24.57 35.80
N GLU A 829 4.73 24.39 35.70
CA GLU A 829 5.61 25.28 34.92
C GLU A 829 5.28 25.25 33.42
N ALA A 830 4.99 24.07 32.88
CA ALA A 830 4.62 23.89 31.48
C ALA A 830 3.29 24.58 31.15
N MET A 831 2.29 24.50 32.05
CA MET A 831 1.00 25.16 31.86
C MET A 831 1.11 26.68 31.96
N ALA A 832 2.00 27.20 32.82
CA ALA A 832 2.32 28.63 32.84
C ALA A 832 2.92 29.10 31.51
N GLU A 833 3.85 28.34 30.92
CA GLU A 833 4.37 28.61 29.57
C GLU A 833 3.27 28.52 28.48
N ALA A 834 2.35 27.56 28.61
CA ALA A 834 1.24 27.39 27.67
C ALA A 834 0.23 28.55 27.73
N GLU A 835 -0.09 29.04 28.93
CA GLU A 835 -0.96 30.20 29.12
C GLU A 835 -0.34 31.47 28.51
N LEU A 836 0.96 31.69 28.75
CA LEU A 836 1.70 32.80 28.14
C LEU A 836 1.66 32.71 26.62
N LEU A 837 1.94 31.53 26.07
CA LEU A 837 1.93 31.30 24.62
C LEU A 837 0.53 31.51 24.01
N THR A 838 -0.52 31.08 24.71
CA THR A 838 -1.91 31.29 24.30
C THR A 838 -2.25 32.79 24.24
N ARG A 839 -1.72 33.60 25.16
CA ARG A 839 -1.92 35.07 25.18
C ARG A 839 -1.11 35.79 24.10
N GLU A 840 0.09 35.31 23.78
CA GLU A 840 0.97 35.91 22.77
C GLU A 840 0.50 35.67 21.33
N ARG A 841 -0.29 34.63 21.11
CA ARG A 841 -0.76 34.24 19.78
C ARG A 841 -1.63 35.32 19.16
N VAL A 842 -1.36 35.63 17.89
CA VAL A 842 -2.15 36.58 17.11
C VAL A 842 -3.59 36.10 16.99
N ARG A 843 -4.55 36.99 17.29
CA ARG A 843 -5.96 36.75 17.04
C ARG A 843 -6.25 36.97 15.55
N LEU A 844 -6.68 35.91 14.88
CA LEU A 844 -7.01 35.91 13.46
C LEU A 844 -8.35 36.57 13.15
#